data_AF-A0A9J7MZ93-F1
#
_entry.id   AF-A0A9J7MZ93-F1
#
_cell.length_a   1.000
_cell.length_b   1.000
_cell.length_c   1.000
_cell.angle_alpha   90.00
_cell.angle_beta   90.00
_cell.angle_gamma   90.00
#
_symmetry.space_group_name_H-M   'P 1'
#
loop_
_entity.id
_entity.type
_entity.pdbx_description
1 polymer ?
#
loop_
_entity_poly.entity_id
_entity_poly.type
_entity_poly.pdbx_seq_one_letter_code
_entity_poly.pdbx_strand_id
1 'polypeptide(L)'
;MAGCAVVVVLLLCMVHFSQTSESHYTNYWVVRVSGGETAARHVAARNGFTYLHKFDHLADHYTLLHERTEARSKRSADDVNSKLASDPQVHWLSQQVAHKRVKRQLFADDPFAFKEQSFVGDEYPDISLSEVRREALMAKRGDMSEEQSSAAEKEKKGSDGDKAEARAAVDDFVNSVIEQGHSSKVDKMVKFNDPEYSRMWYLHNDGQTEGPKGLDINVIPAWVNGYTGKGIVATIVDDGFDYTHPDLKRNYDPEASFDYSDPRNLNGNPMPVPQSDDPMNHGTKCAGEVAMEADNGNCGVGVAYDAKIGGIRLITGPVSDAQEAASLSHKRDHIDVYSCCWGPSDDGKTVQKPGELVTRILEDSTANGRNKRGNVYVWASGNGGSNDDDCGADGYVSSIYTIAVGAISVDGLSSYYSESCSPTMAVVPTGGEHRLDSFNGDLAEMVRRGEVYERNVITTDQNHRCTDHFQGTSSAAPLATGIVALTLQANPDLTWRDVQHIVVRGAKVPNPEEPGWNLNGADLPVHHKYGFGMMDAGAMVKLAQEWTPVGHQHRCVVTYDGPKQDLLAGGEVELELQTTGCHDTRDQVEVLEHVQSVMTIDHQRRGDLSIKLTSPKGTESQLMSTRSRDDSTDGFQDWPFLTVYNWGEDPSGKWKVTVKDNSGTGRKRNNEPVGTVSAWSLVLWGTRDEDKFNARAAEMEQVARCVNAEDKEDCALKALVSDFTKDFTDEVMPNDIIPADELESQKEAEGVSMNELLNTFYHAVDKLQREKGNKDDKIPVTVEQAREFISNMERRDPEWLKHQINELEDLIQNMKQMDKKEK
;
A
#
# COMPACT_ATOMS: atom_id res chain seq x y z
N MET A 1 66.34 31.86 -25.84
CA MET A 1 66.81 31.57 -24.47
C MET A 1 65.74 32.09 -23.52
N ALA A 2 64.86 31.19 -23.05
CA ALA A 2 64.92 30.56 -21.71
C ALA A 2 64.45 31.54 -20.61
N GLY A 3 63.51 31.22 -19.72
CA GLY A 3 62.77 29.99 -19.46
C GLY A 3 61.76 30.18 -18.31
N CYS A 4 60.87 29.19 -18.20
CA CYS A 4 60.15 28.68 -17.03
C CYS A 4 59.53 29.65 -16.00
N ALA A 5 58.19 29.74 -15.99
CA ALA A 5 57.39 29.96 -14.79
C ALA A 5 56.07 29.15 -14.85
N VAL A 6 56.07 28.05 -14.09
CA VAL A 6 54.97 27.43 -13.32
C VAL A 6 53.58 27.37 -13.96
N VAL A 7 53.21 26.17 -14.42
CA VAL A 7 51.82 25.75 -14.68
C VAL A 7 51.32 25.02 -13.43
N VAL A 8 50.34 25.61 -12.72
CA VAL A 8 49.52 24.90 -11.72
C VAL A 8 48.22 24.50 -12.40
N VAL A 9 48.07 23.21 -12.72
CA VAL A 9 46.78 22.61 -13.08
C VAL A 9 46.12 22.15 -11.78
N LEU A 10 45.10 22.87 -11.34
CA LEU A 10 44.18 22.41 -10.30
C LEU A 10 43.15 21.46 -10.95
N LEU A 11 43.38 20.16 -10.78
CA LEU A 11 42.38 19.12 -10.95
C LEU A 11 41.36 19.26 -9.81
N LEU A 12 40.26 19.98 -10.07
CA LEU A 12 39.07 19.96 -9.23
C LEU A 12 38.38 18.60 -9.40
N CYS A 13 38.73 17.65 -8.54
CA CYS A 13 37.88 16.50 -8.26
C CYS A 13 36.59 17.03 -7.61
N MET A 14 35.46 16.93 -8.33
CA MET A 14 34.13 17.09 -7.73
C MET A 14 33.89 15.93 -6.78
N VAL A 15 34.32 16.08 -5.52
CA VAL A 15 33.90 15.20 -4.44
C VAL A 15 32.45 15.58 -4.13
N HIS A 16 31.51 14.76 -4.60
CA HIS A 16 30.13 14.79 -4.15
C HIS A 16 30.12 14.40 -2.67
N PHE A 17 30.09 15.40 -1.79
CA PHE A 17 29.72 15.19 -0.40
C PHE A 17 28.19 15.16 -0.33
N SER A 18 27.63 13.98 -0.54
CA SER A 18 26.28 13.68 -0.07
C SER A 18 26.38 13.51 1.45
N GLN A 19 25.80 14.44 2.22
CA GLN A 19 25.41 14.16 3.59
C GLN A 19 24.06 13.47 3.55
N THR A 20 24.08 12.16 3.33
CA THR A 20 22.94 11.27 3.51
C THR A 20 23.35 10.19 4.52
N SER A 21 22.36 9.58 5.19
CA SER A 21 22.46 8.55 6.25
C SER A 21 23.77 7.76 6.28
N GLU A 22 24.33 7.47 7.47
CA GLU A 22 25.55 6.65 7.67
C GLU A 22 25.44 5.23 7.11
N SER A 23 25.38 5.10 5.79
CA SER A 23 25.43 3.86 5.05
C SER A 23 26.88 3.51 4.76
N HIS A 24 27.22 2.25 4.91
CA HIS A 24 28.58 1.78 4.73
C HIS A 24 28.61 0.51 3.90
N TYR A 25 29.51 0.50 2.93
CA TYR A 25 29.88 -0.72 2.25
C TYR A 25 30.47 -1.70 3.26
N THR A 26 30.02 -2.94 3.18
CA THR A 26 30.48 -4.05 4.00
C THR A 26 31.52 -4.87 3.25
N ASN A 27 32.08 -5.86 3.94
CA ASN A 27 32.88 -6.90 3.33
C ASN A 27 32.08 -8.16 2.93
N TYR A 28 30.76 -8.02 2.77
CA TYR A 28 29.87 -9.06 2.26
C TYR A 28 29.43 -8.78 0.82
N TRP A 29 29.28 -9.85 0.05
CA TRP A 29 28.76 -9.84 -1.30
C TRP A 29 27.64 -10.85 -1.42
N VAL A 30 26.62 -10.54 -2.21
CA VAL A 30 25.72 -11.55 -2.75
C VAL A 30 26.09 -11.76 -4.20
N VAL A 31 26.19 -13.03 -4.61
CA VAL A 31 26.47 -13.41 -5.99
C VAL A 31 25.39 -14.33 -6.52
N ARG A 32 25.09 -14.23 -7.81
CA ARG A 32 24.33 -15.24 -8.54
C ARG A 32 25.28 -16.15 -9.31
N VAL A 33 25.34 -17.42 -8.92
CA VAL A 33 26.25 -18.43 -9.49
C VAL A 33 25.48 -19.69 -9.88
N SER A 34 25.48 -20.03 -11.18
CA SER A 34 24.84 -21.26 -11.65
C SER A 34 25.62 -22.50 -11.19
N GLY A 35 24.92 -23.63 -11.00
CA GLY A 35 25.55 -24.92 -10.67
C GLY A 35 25.56 -25.27 -9.17
N GLY A 36 24.75 -24.58 -8.36
CA GLY A 36 24.53 -24.92 -6.96
C GLY A 36 25.65 -24.48 -6.00
N GLU A 37 25.49 -24.83 -4.72
CA GLU A 37 26.42 -24.44 -3.65
C GLU A 37 27.87 -24.87 -3.92
N THR A 38 28.09 -26.02 -4.55
CA THR A 38 29.44 -26.50 -4.87
C THR A 38 30.13 -25.54 -5.84
N ALA A 39 29.44 -25.06 -6.87
CA ALA A 39 29.96 -24.08 -7.80
C ALA A 39 30.25 -22.74 -7.08
N ALA A 40 29.32 -22.27 -6.23
CA ALA A 40 29.49 -21.05 -5.44
C ALA A 40 30.71 -21.13 -4.50
N ARG A 41 30.92 -22.25 -3.81
CA ARG A 41 32.10 -22.48 -2.95
C ARG A 41 33.41 -22.45 -3.76
N HIS A 42 33.42 -23.03 -4.96
CA HIS A 42 34.59 -22.97 -5.84
C HIS A 42 34.87 -21.56 -6.36
N VAL A 43 33.82 -20.83 -6.77
CA VAL A 43 33.91 -19.41 -7.17
C VAL A 43 34.46 -18.58 -6.01
N ALA A 44 33.94 -18.77 -4.80
CA ALA A 44 34.40 -18.05 -3.62
C ALA A 44 35.90 -18.30 -3.38
N ALA A 45 36.29 -19.57 -3.24
CA ALA A 45 37.66 -19.95 -2.92
C ALA A 45 38.69 -19.43 -3.94
N ARG A 46 38.40 -19.54 -5.24
CA ARG A 46 39.35 -19.10 -6.29
C ARG A 46 39.45 -17.58 -6.43
N ASN A 47 38.43 -16.84 -6.01
CA ASN A 47 38.45 -15.38 -6.04
C ASN A 47 38.96 -14.75 -4.72
N GLY A 48 39.17 -15.57 -3.67
CA GLY A 48 39.67 -15.12 -2.37
C GLY A 48 38.57 -14.78 -1.37
N PHE A 49 37.39 -15.36 -1.54
CA PHE A 49 36.23 -15.21 -0.67
C PHE A 49 35.97 -16.48 0.14
N THR A 50 35.32 -16.30 1.27
CA THR A 50 34.72 -17.36 2.09
C THR A 50 33.24 -17.46 1.75
N TYR A 51 32.77 -18.65 1.40
CA TYR A 51 31.34 -18.92 1.26
C TYR A 51 30.67 -18.94 2.64
N LEU A 52 29.54 -18.24 2.80
CA LEU A 52 28.77 -18.25 4.04
C LEU A 52 27.55 -19.16 3.91
N HIS A 53 26.52 -18.73 3.17
CA HIS A 53 25.25 -19.45 3.06
C HIS A 53 24.55 -19.16 1.72
N LYS A 54 23.54 -19.97 1.42
CA LYS A 54 22.62 -19.78 0.30
C LYS A 54 21.42 -18.94 0.74
N PHE A 55 20.74 -18.29 -0.20
CA PHE A 55 19.39 -17.77 -0.01
C PHE A 55 18.36 -18.84 -0.36
N ASP A 56 17.46 -19.17 0.57
CA ASP A 56 16.50 -20.27 0.38
C ASP A 56 15.54 -20.02 -0.79
N HIS A 57 15.10 -18.76 -0.98
CA HIS A 57 14.07 -18.38 -1.95
C HIS A 57 14.60 -17.59 -3.15
N LEU A 58 15.89 -17.26 -3.20
CA LEU A 58 16.54 -16.70 -4.38
C LEU A 58 17.43 -17.76 -5.03
N ALA A 59 16.92 -18.40 -6.08
CA ALA A 59 17.64 -19.44 -6.81
C ALA A 59 19.03 -18.96 -7.24
N ASP A 60 20.04 -19.80 -6.97
CA ASP A 60 21.44 -19.53 -7.29
C ASP A 60 22.06 -18.27 -6.65
N HIS A 61 21.45 -17.70 -5.60
CA HIS A 61 22.04 -16.59 -4.84
C HIS A 61 22.75 -17.07 -3.57
N TYR A 62 23.98 -16.57 -3.36
CA TYR A 62 24.84 -16.97 -2.25
C TYR A 62 25.55 -15.77 -1.63
N THR A 63 25.70 -15.78 -0.30
CA THR A 63 26.46 -14.78 0.44
C THR A 63 27.92 -15.19 0.55
N LEU A 64 28.81 -14.29 0.16
CA LEU A 64 30.26 -14.43 0.24
C LEU A 64 30.86 -13.35 1.16
N LEU A 65 31.94 -13.69 1.84
CA LEU A 65 32.74 -12.79 2.69
C LEU A 65 34.12 -12.61 2.09
N HIS A 66 34.61 -11.36 2.01
CA HIS A 66 36.00 -11.07 1.65
C HIS A 66 36.78 -10.56 2.88
N GLU A 67 37.54 -11.43 3.53
CA GLU A 67 38.21 -11.13 4.82
C GLU A 67 39.21 -9.97 4.76
N ARG A 68 39.75 -9.66 3.58
CA ARG A 68 40.72 -8.58 3.39
C ARG A 68 40.10 -7.22 3.12
N THR A 69 38.79 -7.17 2.85
CA THR A 69 38.08 -5.89 2.72
C THR A 69 37.65 -5.41 4.10
N GLU A 70 37.78 -4.11 4.33
CA GLU A 70 37.28 -3.46 5.55
C GLU A 70 35.80 -3.77 5.75
N ALA A 71 35.43 -4.16 6.98
CA ALA A 71 34.05 -4.51 7.31
C ALA A 71 33.10 -3.30 7.25
N ARG A 72 33.63 -2.07 7.34
CA ARG A 72 32.89 -0.81 7.24
C ARG A 72 33.67 0.20 6.41
N SER A 73 33.17 0.54 5.23
CA SER A 73 33.78 1.51 4.32
C SER A 73 32.78 2.53 3.80
N LYS A 74 33.22 3.77 3.56
CA LYS A 74 32.42 4.80 2.85
C LYS A 74 32.49 4.67 1.32
N ARG A 75 33.35 3.79 0.82
CA ARG A 75 33.59 3.59 -0.62
C ARG A 75 33.44 2.11 -0.98
N SER A 76 32.93 1.86 -2.17
CA SER A 76 32.88 0.52 -2.72
C SER A 76 34.28 -0.05 -2.96
N ALA A 77 34.41 -1.37 -2.90
CA ALA A 77 35.65 -2.08 -3.21
C ALA A 77 35.68 -2.44 -4.70
N ASP A 78 35.81 -1.43 -5.56
CA ASP A 78 35.66 -1.55 -7.01
C ASP A 78 36.63 -2.55 -7.65
N ASP A 79 37.83 -2.70 -7.09
CA ASP A 79 38.84 -3.67 -7.53
C ASP A 79 38.40 -5.11 -7.23
N VAL A 80 37.84 -5.34 -6.04
CA VAL A 80 37.27 -6.63 -5.62
C VAL A 80 36.03 -6.96 -6.45
N ASN A 81 35.15 -5.97 -6.66
CA ASN A 81 33.96 -6.10 -7.52
C ASN A 81 34.34 -6.51 -8.94
N SER A 82 35.28 -5.78 -9.56
CA SER A 82 35.73 -6.03 -10.93
C SER A 82 36.35 -7.41 -11.09
N LYS A 83 37.15 -7.84 -10.10
CA LYS A 83 37.77 -9.17 -10.11
C LYS A 83 36.71 -10.28 -10.01
N LEU A 84 35.77 -10.18 -9.08
CA LEU A 84 34.72 -11.18 -8.90
C LEU A 84 33.77 -11.23 -10.12
N ALA A 85 33.43 -10.08 -10.69
CA ALA A 85 32.61 -9.98 -11.91
C ALA A 85 33.26 -10.62 -13.13
N SER A 86 34.59 -10.67 -13.18
CA SER A 86 35.32 -11.30 -14.30
C SER A 86 35.27 -12.83 -14.30
N ASP A 87 34.77 -13.44 -13.22
CA ASP A 87 34.59 -14.87 -13.14
C ASP A 87 33.41 -15.32 -14.03
N PRO A 88 33.61 -16.24 -14.99
CA PRO A 88 32.58 -16.60 -15.96
C PRO A 88 31.34 -17.29 -15.36
N GLN A 89 31.41 -17.75 -14.10
CA GLN A 89 30.26 -18.34 -13.40
C GLN A 89 29.48 -17.34 -12.55
N VAL A 90 29.97 -16.10 -12.41
CA VAL A 90 29.27 -15.03 -11.70
C VAL A 90 28.41 -14.27 -12.70
N HIS A 91 27.09 -14.43 -12.61
CA HIS A 91 26.14 -13.78 -13.52
C HIS A 91 25.67 -12.41 -13.02
N TRP A 92 25.74 -12.21 -11.71
CA TRP A 92 25.39 -10.98 -11.02
C TRP A 92 26.12 -10.95 -9.68
N LEU A 93 26.47 -9.76 -9.20
CA LEU A 93 26.98 -9.57 -7.86
C LEU A 93 26.57 -8.21 -7.31
N SER A 94 26.43 -8.13 -5.99
CA SER A 94 26.23 -6.89 -5.27
C SER A 94 27.05 -6.88 -3.98
N GLN A 95 27.94 -5.89 -3.85
CA GLN A 95 28.57 -5.60 -2.57
C GLN A 95 27.51 -5.02 -1.64
N GLN A 96 27.34 -5.64 -0.47
CA GLN A 96 26.29 -5.26 0.45
C GLN A 96 26.61 -3.94 1.13
N VAL A 97 25.63 -3.05 1.17
CA VAL A 97 25.66 -1.79 1.91
C VAL A 97 24.77 -1.95 3.13
N ALA A 98 25.32 -1.66 4.31
CA ALA A 98 24.56 -1.65 5.54
C ALA A 98 23.92 -0.27 5.74
N HIS A 99 22.63 -0.26 6.02
CA HIS A 99 21.83 0.92 6.30
C HIS A 99 21.32 0.89 7.74
N LYS A 100 21.16 2.07 8.34
CA LYS A 100 20.47 2.18 9.63
C LYS A 100 18.97 1.96 9.41
N ARG A 101 18.37 1.12 10.23
CA ARG A 101 16.92 1.01 10.41
C ARG A 101 16.56 1.49 11.80
N VAL A 102 15.43 2.18 11.91
CA VAL A 102 14.91 2.65 13.20
C VAL A 102 13.66 1.88 13.56
N LYS A 103 13.54 1.54 14.83
CA LYS A 103 12.29 1.05 15.43
C LYS A 103 11.30 2.21 15.50
N ARG A 104 10.03 1.97 15.24
CA ARG A 104 8.97 2.99 15.29
C ARG A 104 8.28 3.06 16.67
N GLN A 105 9.08 3.00 17.74
CA GLN A 105 8.62 3.23 19.12
C GLN A 105 9.02 4.65 19.56
N LEU A 106 8.16 5.28 20.36
CA LEU A 106 8.51 6.52 21.05
C LEU A 106 9.18 6.21 22.39
N PHE A 107 10.35 6.78 22.64
CA PHE A 107 11.05 6.63 23.91
C PHE A 107 10.38 7.49 24.98
N ALA A 108 9.71 6.83 25.92
CA ALA A 108 9.61 7.32 27.30
C ALA A 108 10.57 6.44 28.12
N ASP A 109 11.81 6.89 28.28
CA ASP A 109 12.72 6.25 29.22
C ASP A 109 12.21 6.55 30.65
N ASP A 110 11.50 5.61 31.27
CA ASP A 110 11.43 5.58 32.73
C ASP A 110 12.24 4.38 33.27
N PRO A 111 13.39 4.61 33.93
CA PRO A 111 14.12 3.57 34.65
C PRO A 111 13.38 3.03 35.89
N PHE A 112 12.18 3.53 36.21
CA PHE A 112 11.32 3.06 37.30
C PHE A 112 10.08 2.32 36.80
N ALA A 113 10.25 1.29 35.97
CA ALA A 113 9.27 0.23 35.88
C ALA A 113 8.90 -0.25 37.29
N PHE A 114 7.63 -0.07 37.66
CA PHE A 114 7.09 -0.23 39.01
C PHE A 114 7.64 -1.50 39.70
N LYS A 115 8.27 -1.31 40.87
CA LYS A 115 8.33 -2.38 41.87
C LYS A 115 6.91 -2.61 42.37
N GLU A 116 6.47 -3.87 42.36
CA GLU A 116 5.29 -4.34 43.08
C GLU A 116 5.18 -3.66 44.45
N GLN A 117 4.23 -2.74 44.59
CA GLN A 117 3.59 -2.46 45.86
C GLN A 117 2.10 -2.27 45.59
N SER A 118 1.32 -3.16 46.18
CA SER A 118 -0.12 -3.03 46.36
C SER A 118 -0.47 -1.65 46.91
N PHE A 119 -0.96 -0.75 46.05
CA PHE A 119 -1.57 0.50 46.49
C PHE A 119 -3.09 0.34 46.41
N VAL A 120 -3.66 0.05 47.57
CA VAL A 120 -5.07 0.27 47.90
C VAL A 120 -5.33 1.77 47.78
N GLY A 121 -6.49 2.12 47.22
CA GLY A 121 -6.78 3.43 46.66
C GLY A 121 -6.61 4.63 47.57
N ASP A 122 -6.34 5.77 46.93
CA ASP A 122 -6.63 7.10 47.43
C ASP A 122 -7.00 7.99 46.22
N GLU A 123 -8.13 8.69 46.35
CA GLU A 123 -8.62 9.72 45.42
C GLU A 123 -7.60 10.87 45.30
N TYR A 124 -7.22 11.22 44.07
CA TYR A 124 -6.53 12.47 43.74
C TYR A 124 -7.45 13.38 42.90
N PRO A 125 -7.31 14.72 43.03
CA PRO A 125 -8.34 15.65 42.62
C PRO A 125 -8.38 15.83 41.10
N ASP A 126 -9.58 15.63 40.56
CA ASP A 126 -9.98 15.94 39.19
C ASP A 126 -9.75 17.43 38.88
N ILE A 127 -8.73 17.73 38.08
CA ILE A 127 -8.72 18.95 37.26
C ILE A 127 -8.93 18.47 35.83
N SER A 128 -10.20 18.41 35.42
CA SER A 128 -10.61 18.05 34.06
C SER A 128 -10.05 19.08 33.08
N LEU A 129 -8.99 18.69 32.36
CA LEU A 129 -8.47 19.43 31.21
C LEU A 129 -9.50 19.48 30.06
N SER A 130 -10.53 18.63 30.09
CA SER A 130 -11.73 18.72 29.26
C SER A 130 -12.52 20.03 29.44
N GLU A 131 -12.57 20.59 30.65
CA GLU A 131 -13.23 21.87 30.91
C GLU A 131 -12.45 23.03 30.26
N VAL A 132 -11.12 23.01 30.39
CA VAL A 132 -10.21 23.99 29.79
C VAL A 132 -10.20 23.89 28.26
N ARG A 133 -10.28 22.67 27.71
CA ARG A 133 -10.43 22.41 26.26
C ARG A 133 -11.75 22.91 25.72
N ARG A 134 -12.85 22.69 26.45
CA ARG A 134 -14.19 23.19 26.07
C ARG A 134 -14.22 24.71 26.03
N GLU A 135 -13.56 25.38 26.98
CA GLU A 135 -13.45 26.85 26.98
C GLU A 135 -12.58 27.38 25.83
N ALA A 136 -11.47 26.71 25.49
CA ALA A 136 -10.62 27.09 24.35
C ALA A 136 -11.30 26.89 22.97
N LEU A 137 -12.08 25.82 22.81
CA LEU A 137 -12.91 25.57 21.62
C LEU A 137 -14.08 26.56 21.51
N MET A 138 -14.70 26.94 22.64
CA MET A 138 -15.74 27.96 22.69
C MET A 138 -15.17 29.37 22.40
N ALA A 139 -13.96 29.68 22.86
CA ALA A 139 -13.29 30.95 22.59
C ALA A 139 -12.98 31.16 21.10
N LYS A 140 -12.69 30.08 20.35
CA LYS A 140 -12.47 30.12 18.90
C LYS A 140 -13.74 30.38 18.08
N ARG A 141 -14.92 30.14 18.66
CA ARG A 141 -16.23 30.47 18.08
C ARG A 141 -16.69 31.90 18.39
N GLY A 142 -16.03 32.60 19.32
CA GLY A 142 -16.48 33.89 19.87
C GLY A 142 -15.98 35.14 19.15
N ASP A 143 -15.13 35.04 18.13
CA ASP A 143 -14.46 36.19 17.52
C ASP A 143 -14.86 36.41 16.04
N MET A 144 -16.18 36.45 15.79
CA MET A 144 -16.74 37.16 14.65
C MET A 144 -17.87 38.06 15.14
N SER A 145 -17.56 39.34 15.33
CA SER A 145 -18.56 40.36 15.64
C SER A 145 -19.55 40.52 14.49
N GLU A 146 -20.83 40.34 14.80
CA GLU A 146 -21.98 40.77 14.02
C GLU A 146 -21.93 42.29 13.75
N GLU A 147 -21.47 42.72 12.59
CA GLU A 147 -21.97 43.93 11.93
C GLU A 147 -21.40 44.02 10.51
N GLN A 148 -22.12 43.41 9.55
CA GLN A 148 -22.31 43.86 8.15
C GLN A 148 -22.87 42.71 7.29
N SER A 149 -24.08 42.25 7.59
CA SER A 149 -24.85 41.36 6.70
C SER A 149 -26.00 42.12 6.04
N SER A 150 -25.73 42.81 4.93
CA SER A 150 -26.74 42.99 3.89
C SER A 150 -26.06 43.38 2.57
N ALA A 151 -25.89 42.40 1.67
CA ALA A 151 -25.85 42.58 0.19
C ALA A 151 -25.18 41.44 -0.60
N ALA A 152 -24.83 40.29 0.00
CA ALA A 152 -24.16 39.19 -0.74
C ALA A 152 -24.91 37.86 -0.73
N GLU A 153 -26.21 37.86 -0.42
CA GLU A 153 -27.04 36.65 -0.42
C GLU A 153 -28.07 36.72 -1.54
N LYS A 154 -27.60 36.68 -2.78
CA LYS A 154 -28.41 36.48 -4.00
C LYS A 154 -27.50 36.24 -5.21
N GLU A 155 -26.77 35.14 -5.21
CA GLU A 155 -26.27 34.42 -6.41
C GLU A 155 -25.35 33.27 -5.99
N LYS A 156 -25.94 32.19 -5.46
CA LYS A 156 -25.37 30.83 -5.41
C LYS A 156 -26.43 29.89 -4.82
N LYS A 157 -27.45 29.58 -5.62
CA LYS A 157 -28.33 28.42 -5.39
C LYS A 157 -28.29 27.60 -6.67
N GLY A 158 -27.53 26.51 -6.63
CA GLY A 158 -27.38 25.61 -7.76
C GLY A 158 -26.40 24.45 -7.57
N SER A 159 -25.65 24.35 -6.46
CA SER A 159 -24.71 23.22 -6.26
C SER A 159 -24.62 22.68 -4.82
N ASP A 160 -25.47 23.13 -3.90
CA ASP A 160 -25.42 22.73 -2.48
C ASP A 160 -26.43 21.63 -2.10
N GLY A 161 -27.32 21.23 -3.03
CA GLY A 161 -28.29 20.14 -2.81
C GLY A 161 -27.60 18.78 -2.74
N ASP A 162 -26.75 18.48 -3.73
CA ASP A 162 -26.10 17.17 -3.86
C ASP A 162 -25.08 16.90 -2.73
N LYS A 163 -24.44 17.95 -2.20
CA LYS A 163 -23.52 17.85 -1.06
C LYS A 163 -24.22 17.63 0.28
N ALA A 164 -25.46 18.09 0.41
CA ALA A 164 -26.27 17.86 1.61
C ALA A 164 -26.86 16.44 1.62
N GLU A 165 -27.22 15.90 0.45
CA GLU A 165 -27.64 14.50 0.31
C GLU A 165 -26.48 13.52 0.54
N ALA A 166 -25.28 13.81 0.02
CA ALA A 166 -24.09 12.99 0.31
C ALA A 166 -23.74 12.99 1.81
N ARG A 167 -23.87 14.13 2.49
CA ARG A 167 -23.64 14.24 3.94
C ARG A 167 -24.70 13.49 4.75
N ALA A 168 -25.97 13.58 4.35
CA ALA A 168 -27.04 12.82 4.98
C ALA A 168 -26.91 11.30 4.77
N ALA A 169 -26.43 10.86 3.60
CA ALA A 169 -26.15 9.46 3.32
C ALA A 169 -24.97 8.92 4.15
N VAL A 170 -23.93 9.74 4.35
CA VAL A 170 -22.82 9.43 5.26
C VAL A 170 -23.30 9.35 6.70
N ASP A 171 -24.15 10.29 7.15
CA ASP A 171 -24.70 10.28 8.51
C ASP A 171 -25.61 9.06 8.76
N ASP A 172 -26.45 8.67 7.79
CA ASP A 172 -27.29 7.45 7.88
C ASP A 172 -26.44 6.17 7.87
N PHE A 173 -25.38 6.12 7.05
CA PHE A 173 -24.43 5.01 7.04
C PHE A 173 -23.69 4.90 8.38
N VAL A 174 -23.14 6.01 8.89
CA VAL A 174 -22.43 6.07 10.19
C VAL A 174 -23.33 5.62 11.34
N ASN A 175 -24.57 6.10 11.39
CA ASN A 175 -25.53 5.68 12.42
C ASN A 175 -25.90 4.20 12.29
N SER A 176 -26.03 3.67 11.08
CA SER A 176 -26.32 2.25 10.86
C SER A 176 -25.16 1.32 11.27
N VAL A 177 -23.91 1.79 11.16
CA VAL A 177 -22.71 1.06 11.57
C VAL A 177 -22.51 1.08 13.09
N ILE A 178 -22.78 2.21 13.74
CA ILE A 178 -22.68 2.35 15.20
C ILE A 178 -23.74 1.50 15.93
N GLU A 179 -24.97 1.43 15.43
CA GLU A 179 -26.05 0.70 16.10
C GLU A 179 -26.00 -0.82 15.91
N GLN A 180 -25.37 -1.33 14.84
CA GLN A 180 -25.33 -2.77 14.55
C GLN A 180 -24.22 -3.55 15.28
N GLY A 181 -23.27 -2.89 15.93
CA GLY A 181 -22.08 -3.53 16.52
C GLY A 181 -22.09 -3.82 18.03
N HIS A 182 -22.95 -3.19 18.83
CA HIS A 182 -22.77 -3.18 20.29
C HIS A 182 -23.99 -3.73 21.05
N SER A 183 -24.13 -5.05 21.09
CA SER A 183 -25.08 -5.69 22.01
C SER A 183 -24.42 -5.92 23.38
N SER A 184 -24.83 -5.15 24.40
CA SER A 184 -24.39 -5.26 25.81
C SER A 184 -24.53 -6.65 26.48
N LYS A 185 -25.10 -7.64 25.77
CA LYS A 185 -25.17 -9.05 26.17
C LYS A 185 -23.94 -9.86 25.73
N VAL A 186 -23.29 -9.50 24.62
CA VAL A 186 -22.14 -10.20 24.05
C VAL A 186 -20.87 -9.89 24.84
N ASP A 187 -20.69 -8.63 25.26
CA ASP A 187 -19.53 -8.16 26.04
C ASP A 187 -19.41 -8.85 27.41
N LYS A 188 -20.53 -9.36 27.96
CA LYS A 188 -20.55 -10.10 29.22
C LYS A 188 -20.07 -11.55 29.09
N MET A 189 -19.87 -12.06 27.87
CA MET A 189 -19.52 -13.46 27.61
C MET A 189 -18.00 -13.71 27.60
N VAL A 190 -17.19 -12.70 27.26
CA VAL A 190 -15.72 -12.83 27.25
C VAL A 190 -15.16 -12.27 28.56
N LYS A 191 -14.54 -13.15 29.36
CA LYS A 191 -13.84 -12.77 30.59
C LYS A 191 -12.54 -13.52 30.63
N PHE A 192 -11.46 -12.76 30.78
CA PHE A 192 -10.14 -13.31 30.99
C PHE A 192 -9.73 -13.13 32.45
N ASN A 193 -8.93 -14.06 32.97
CA ASN A 193 -8.35 -13.95 34.31
C ASN A 193 -7.09 -13.06 34.35
N ASP A 194 -6.64 -12.58 33.19
CA ASP A 194 -5.43 -11.79 33.04
C ASP A 194 -5.61 -10.38 33.65
N PRO A 195 -4.67 -9.94 34.51
CA PRO A 195 -4.86 -8.80 35.40
C PRO A 195 -5.05 -7.46 34.69
N GLU A 196 -4.46 -7.29 33.51
CA GLU A 196 -4.50 -6.02 32.77
C GLU A 196 -5.61 -5.95 31.72
N TYR A 197 -6.32 -7.05 31.43
CA TYR A 197 -7.33 -7.09 30.36
C TYR A 197 -8.37 -5.96 30.46
N SER A 198 -8.85 -5.63 31.66
CA SER A 198 -9.82 -4.54 31.85
C SER A 198 -9.29 -3.15 31.48
N ARG A 199 -7.97 -2.96 31.43
CA ARG A 199 -7.31 -1.71 31.06
C ARG A 199 -6.93 -1.65 29.56
N MET A 200 -7.06 -2.77 28.83
CA MET A 200 -6.73 -2.87 27.40
C MET A 200 -7.83 -2.26 26.52
N TRP A 201 -7.99 -0.94 26.63
CA TRP A 201 -9.04 -0.15 26.02
C TRP A 201 -9.13 -0.31 24.50
N TYR A 202 -8.01 -0.49 23.82
CA TYR A 202 -7.95 -0.68 22.37
C TYR A 202 -8.55 -2.03 21.91
N LEU A 203 -8.67 -3.02 22.81
CA LEU A 203 -9.38 -4.29 22.54
C LEU A 203 -10.87 -4.19 22.87
N HIS A 204 -11.21 -3.51 23.97
CA HIS A 204 -12.58 -3.33 24.41
C HIS A 204 -12.70 -2.03 25.22
N ASN A 205 -13.29 -1.00 24.63
CA ASN A 205 -13.52 0.30 25.24
C ASN A 205 -14.97 0.38 25.75
N ASP A 206 -15.19 0.06 27.02
CA ASP A 206 -16.51 0.09 27.64
C ASP A 206 -16.86 1.44 28.31
N GLY A 207 -16.02 2.46 28.07
CA GLY A 207 -16.09 3.78 28.71
C GLY A 207 -15.09 3.94 29.85
N GLN A 208 -14.09 3.06 29.95
CA GLN A 208 -12.95 3.22 30.87
C GLN A 208 -11.93 4.26 30.40
N THR A 209 -12.12 4.83 29.19
CA THR A 209 -11.31 5.91 28.64
C THR A 209 -12.00 7.28 28.66
N GLU A 210 -11.23 8.37 28.47
CA GLU A 210 -11.79 9.71 28.23
C GLU A 210 -12.42 9.82 26.83
N GLY A 211 -12.00 8.95 25.91
CA GLY A 211 -12.49 8.92 24.54
C GLY A 211 -13.84 8.21 24.38
N PRO A 212 -14.43 8.24 23.16
CA PRO A 212 -15.74 7.67 22.91
C PRO A 212 -15.80 6.18 23.23
N LYS A 213 -16.81 5.76 23.99
CA LYS A 213 -17.10 4.34 24.23
C LYS A 213 -17.28 3.59 22.91
N GLY A 214 -16.70 2.39 22.81
CA GLY A 214 -16.71 1.56 21.61
C GLY A 214 -15.70 1.96 20.54
N LEU A 215 -14.90 3.00 20.77
CA LEU A 215 -13.72 3.28 19.94
C LEU A 215 -12.59 2.32 20.33
N ASP A 216 -12.66 1.13 19.75
CA ASP A 216 -11.72 0.02 19.85
C ASP A 216 -11.70 -0.75 18.52
N ILE A 217 -10.81 -1.75 18.42
CA ILE A 217 -10.69 -2.60 17.21
C ILE A 217 -11.86 -3.59 17.04
N ASN A 218 -12.87 -3.57 17.91
CA ASN A 218 -14.05 -4.44 17.86
C ASN A 218 -13.71 -5.93 17.75
N VAL A 219 -12.83 -6.43 18.62
CA VAL A 219 -12.36 -7.84 18.58
C VAL A 219 -13.32 -8.83 19.25
N ILE A 220 -14.14 -8.37 20.17
CA ILE A 220 -15.05 -9.22 20.96
C ILE A 220 -15.97 -10.09 20.07
N PRO A 221 -16.61 -9.57 19.01
CA PRO A 221 -17.42 -10.41 18.12
C PRO A 221 -16.62 -11.53 17.44
N ALA A 222 -15.36 -11.29 17.07
CA ALA A 222 -14.51 -12.33 16.49
C ALA A 222 -14.23 -13.46 17.50
N TRP A 223 -13.84 -13.10 18.73
CA TRP A 223 -13.57 -14.07 19.80
C TRP A 223 -14.81 -14.88 20.19
N VAL A 224 -15.98 -14.24 20.31
CA VAL A 224 -17.24 -14.93 20.63
C VAL A 224 -17.63 -15.95 19.54
N ASN A 225 -17.26 -15.69 18.29
CA ASN A 225 -17.45 -16.62 17.18
C ASN A 225 -16.32 -17.65 17.03
N GLY A 226 -15.37 -17.71 17.96
CA GLY A 226 -14.31 -18.72 18.01
C GLY A 226 -13.09 -18.40 17.13
N TYR A 227 -12.96 -17.16 16.66
CA TYR A 227 -11.78 -16.70 15.93
C TYR A 227 -10.80 -16.10 16.91
N THR A 228 -9.69 -16.78 17.16
CA THR A 228 -8.67 -16.48 18.18
C THR A 228 -7.25 -16.48 17.62
N GLY A 229 -7.10 -16.61 16.30
CA GLY A 229 -5.83 -16.74 15.59
C GLY A 229 -5.35 -18.19 15.44
N LYS A 230 -6.11 -19.16 15.96
CA LYS A 230 -5.71 -20.56 16.00
C LYS A 230 -5.39 -21.11 14.60
N GLY A 231 -4.19 -21.65 14.45
CA GLY A 231 -3.70 -22.26 13.21
C GLY A 231 -3.02 -21.29 12.26
N ILE A 232 -2.96 -20.00 12.60
CA ILE A 232 -2.19 -18.98 11.89
C ILE A 232 -0.83 -18.81 12.54
N VAL A 233 0.20 -18.61 11.73
CA VAL A 233 1.58 -18.36 12.17
C VAL A 233 1.98 -16.93 11.80
N ALA A 234 2.25 -16.10 12.79
CA ALA A 234 2.81 -14.76 12.59
C ALA A 234 4.28 -14.71 13.03
N THR A 235 5.07 -13.78 12.49
CA THR A 235 6.43 -13.50 12.98
C THR A 235 6.68 -11.99 13.10
N ILE A 236 7.40 -11.62 14.15
CA ILE A 236 7.85 -10.25 14.39
C ILE A 236 9.27 -10.08 13.85
N VAL A 237 9.46 -9.28 12.81
CA VAL A 237 10.79 -8.96 12.28
C VAL A 237 11.31 -7.71 12.96
N ASP A 238 12.20 -7.86 13.95
CA ASP A 238 12.58 -6.75 14.85
C ASP A 238 13.96 -6.96 15.52
N ASP A 239 14.16 -6.51 16.76
CA ASP A 239 15.40 -6.58 17.55
C ASP A 239 15.60 -7.88 18.32
N GLY A 240 14.64 -8.80 18.18
CA GLY A 240 14.57 -10.07 18.89
C GLY A 240 13.29 -10.19 19.70
N PHE A 241 13.09 -11.36 20.29
CA PHE A 241 11.85 -11.74 20.94
C PHE A 241 12.13 -12.68 22.11
N ASP A 242 11.68 -12.33 23.32
CA ASP A 242 11.81 -13.17 24.51
C ASP A 242 10.78 -14.31 24.47
N TYR A 243 11.14 -15.40 23.78
CA TYR A 243 10.29 -16.58 23.69
C TYR A 243 10.09 -17.31 25.03
N THR A 244 10.83 -16.93 26.07
CA THR A 244 10.68 -17.52 27.41
C THR A 244 9.67 -16.79 28.27
N HIS A 245 9.16 -15.65 27.81
CA HIS A 245 8.17 -14.84 28.53
C HIS A 245 6.97 -15.72 28.92
N PRO A 246 6.48 -15.64 30.18
CA PRO A 246 5.37 -16.47 30.67
C PRO A 246 4.11 -16.40 29.80
N ASP A 247 3.93 -15.26 29.15
CA ASP A 247 2.79 -14.91 28.33
C ASP A 247 2.98 -15.20 26.84
N LEU A 248 4.16 -15.70 26.41
CA LEU A 248 4.46 -15.95 25.00
C LEU A 248 4.91 -17.39 24.75
N LYS A 249 5.48 -18.05 25.75
CA LYS A 249 6.12 -19.37 25.64
C LYS A 249 5.21 -20.48 25.08
N ARG A 250 3.90 -20.45 25.30
CA ARG A 250 2.95 -21.45 24.73
C ARG A 250 2.72 -21.22 23.25
N ASN A 251 2.69 -19.96 22.85
CA ASN A 251 2.40 -19.53 21.49
C ASN A 251 3.67 -19.44 20.64
N TYR A 252 4.85 -19.45 21.26
CA TYR A 252 6.13 -19.46 20.56
C TYR A 252 6.22 -20.58 19.51
N ASP A 253 6.67 -20.19 18.33
CA ASP A 253 7.01 -21.08 17.23
C ASP A 253 8.48 -20.92 16.82
N PRO A 254 9.33 -21.93 17.09
CA PRO A 254 10.74 -21.90 16.71
C PRO A 254 10.95 -22.00 15.19
N GLU A 255 10.00 -22.55 14.41
CA GLU A 255 10.12 -22.58 12.96
C GLU A 255 9.83 -21.22 12.32
N ALA A 256 9.11 -20.34 13.01
CA ALA A 256 8.87 -18.97 12.59
C ALA A 256 9.94 -17.98 13.08
N SER A 257 11.08 -18.47 13.59
CA SER A 257 12.04 -17.68 14.37
C SER A 257 13.49 -17.88 13.93
N PHE A 258 14.25 -16.79 13.91
CA PHE A 258 15.66 -16.84 13.51
C PHE A 258 16.46 -15.59 13.92
N ASP A 259 17.79 -15.69 13.96
CA ASP A 259 18.70 -14.56 14.14
C ASP A 259 19.50 -14.29 12.85
N TYR A 260 19.16 -13.17 12.19
CA TYR A 260 19.85 -12.64 11.02
C TYR A 260 20.76 -11.44 11.35
N SER A 261 20.93 -11.09 12.62
CA SER A 261 21.69 -9.89 13.03
C SER A 261 23.19 -9.96 12.72
N ASP A 262 23.80 -11.15 12.76
CA ASP A 262 25.19 -11.37 12.34
C ASP A 262 25.27 -12.42 11.22
N PRO A 263 25.57 -12.01 9.97
CA PRO A 263 25.71 -12.92 8.83
C PRO A 263 26.78 -14.01 9.01
N ARG A 264 27.70 -13.88 9.98
CA ARG A 264 28.71 -14.89 10.30
C ARG A 264 28.26 -15.89 11.36
N ASN A 265 27.20 -15.58 12.11
CA ASN A 265 26.72 -16.38 13.22
C ASN A 265 25.19 -16.54 13.18
N LEU A 266 24.68 -16.90 12.01
CA LEU A 266 23.27 -17.24 11.81
C LEU A 266 22.89 -18.42 12.70
N ASN A 267 21.84 -18.26 13.49
CA ASN A 267 21.35 -19.28 14.39
C ASN A 267 19.83 -19.11 14.63
N GLY A 268 19.18 -20.15 15.15
CA GLY A 268 17.73 -20.15 15.37
C GLY A 268 17.28 -19.52 16.71
N ASN A 269 18.13 -18.78 17.42
CA ASN A 269 17.80 -18.20 18.71
C ASN A 269 17.43 -16.71 18.55
N PRO A 270 16.14 -16.35 18.60
CA PRO A 270 15.72 -14.97 18.42
C PRO A 270 15.81 -14.13 19.71
N MET A 271 16.36 -14.67 20.80
CA MET A 271 16.41 -13.96 22.08
C MET A 271 17.07 -12.59 21.92
N PRO A 272 16.49 -11.53 22.52
CA PRO A 272 17.13 -10.24 22.58
C PRO A 272 18.47 -10.34 23.30
N VAL A 273 19.45 -9.58 22.82
CA VAL A 273 20.73 -9.42 23.48
C VAL A 273 20.83 -7.95 23.90
N PRO A 274 20.64 -7.64 25.19
CA PRO A 274 20.66 -6.25 25.67
C PRO A 274 21.93 -5.52 25.26
N GLN A 275 21.77 -4.28 24.79
CA GLN A 275 22.89 -3.39 24.48
C GLN A 275 22.97 -2.28 25.52
N SER A 276 24.14 -1.64 25.64
CA SER A 276 24.39 -0.62 26.67
C SER A 276 23.48 0.62 26.58
N ASP A 277 22.94 0.88 25.40
CA ASP A 277 22.23 2.08 24.99
C ASP A 277 20.87 1.78 24.30
N ASP A 278 20.49 0.51 24.22
CA ASP A 278 19.20 0.08 23.69
C ASP A 278 18.73 -1.18 24.44
N PRO A 279 17.55 -1.13 25.11
CA PRO A 279 17.03 -2.26 25.89
C PRO A 279 16.70 -3.49 25.03
N MET A 280 16.61 -3.36 23.70
CA MET A 280 16.33 -4.46 22.76
C MET A 280 14.98 -5.17 23.04
N ASN A 281 14.02 -4.49 23.67
CA ASN A 281 12.76 -5.07 24.12
C ASN A 281 11.59 -4.87 23.15
N HIS A 282 11.84 -4.28 21.99
CA HIS A 282 10.79 -3.81 21.10
C HIS A 282 10.04 -4.98 20.44
N GLY A 283 10.74 -5.97 19.90
CA GLY A 283 10.09 -7.14 19.30
C GLY A 283 9.31 -7.99 20.31
N THR A 284 9.69 -7.98 21.59
CA THR A 284 8.92 -8.64 22.66
C THR A 284 7.58 -7.93 22.90
N LYS A 285 7.56 -6.59 22.91
CA LYS A 285 6.33 -5.80 23.05
C LYS A 285 5.38 -6.01 21.87
N CYS A 286 5.91 -5.95 20.64
CA CYS A 286 5.15 -6.21 19.42
C CYS A 286 4.51 -7.61 19.45
N ALA A 287 5.26 -8.65 19.85
CA ALA A 287 4.74 -10.01 19.87
C ALA A 287 3.59 -10.20 20.86
N GLY A 288 3.63 -9.51 22.01
CA GLY A 288 2.58 -9.57 23.01
C GLY A 288 1.23 -9.06 22.51
N GLU A 289 1.21 -7.97 21.74
CA GLU A 289 -0.03 -7.44 21.14
C GLU A 289 -0.69 -8.44 20.19
N VAL A 290 0.12 -9.21 19.45
CA VAL A 290 -0.39 -10.25 18.54
C VAL A 290 -0.92 -11.44 19.33
N ALA A 291 -0.09 -12.04 20.19
CA ALA A 291 -0.29 -13.42 20.63
C ALA A 291 0.12 -13.68 22.08
N MET A 292 0.08 -12.69 22.98
CA MET A 292 0.17 -13.03 24.40
C MET A 292 -1.00 -13.93 24.83
N GLU A 293 -0.70 -14.90 25.67
CA GLU A 293 -1.60 -15.98 26.07
C GLU A 293 -2.82 -15.44 26.82
N ALA A 294 -4.00 -15.98 26.52
CA ALA A 294 -5.20 -15.72 27.31
C ALA A 294 -5.34 -16.69 28.50
N ASP A 295 -5.99 -16.23 29.55
CA ASP A 295 -6.40 -16.99 30.74
C ASP A 295 -5.27 -17.64 31.53
N ASN A 296 -4.08 -17.02 31.56
CA ASN A 296 -2.93 -17.56 32.27
C ASN A 296 -2.56 -16.80 33.55
N GLY A 297 -3.24 -15.68 33.82
CA GLY A 297 -3.07 -14.85 35.01
C GLY A 297 -1.85 -13.94 34.96
N ASN A 298 -1.29 -13.67 33.78
CA ASN A 298 -0.17 -12.76 33.54
C ASN A 298 -0.62 -11.63 32.62
N CYS A 299 -0.10 -10.42 32.84
CA CYS A 299 -0.28 -9.26 31.95
C CYS A 299 -1.70 -9.14 31.34
N GLY A 300 -1.84 -9.30 30.02
CA GLY A 300 -3.06 -9.05 29.25
C GLY A 300 -3.37 -10.19 28.26
N VAL A 301 -4.05 -9.86 27.15
CA VAL A 301 -4.44 -10.85 26.12
C VAL A 301 -4.09 -10.36 24.71
N GLY A 302 -3.44 -11.19 23.89
CA GLY A 302 -3.14 -10.83 22.50
C GLY A 302 -4.41 -10.79 21.65
N VAL A 303 -4.43 -9.98 20.59
CA VAL A 303 -5.57 -9.92 19.64
C VAL A 303 -5.89 -11.32 19.09
N ALA A 304 -4.84 -12.08 18.77
CA ALA A 304 -4.87 -13.44 18.24
C ALA A 304 -4.18 -14.40 19.23
N TYR A 305 -4.71 -14.48 20.45
CA TYR A 305 -4.12 -15.20 21.60
C TYR A 305 -3.93 -16.73 21.45
N ASP A 306 -4.42 -17.37 20.39
CA ASP A 306 -4.13 -18.78 20.04
C ASP A 306 -3.30 -18.92 18.74
N ALA A 307 -2.89 -17.81 18.13
CA ALA A 307 -1.95 -17.84 17.01
C ALA A 307 -0.57 -18.33 17.47
N LYS A 308 0.19 -18.86 16.52
CA LYS A 308 1.62 -19.13 16.70
C LYS A 308 2.42 -17.87 16.39
N ILE A 309 3.42 -17.59 17.21
CA ILE A 309 4.23 -16.37 17.11
C ILE A 309 5.72 -16.73 17.09
N GLY A 310 6.41 -16.26 16.06
CA GLY A 310 7.86 -16.28 15.96
C GLY A 310 8.48 -14.90 16.13
N GLY A 311 9.81 -14.87 16.21
CA GLY A 311 10.59 -13.65 16.22
C GLY A 311 11.81 -13.77 15.31
N ILE A 312 12.04 -12.75 14.50
CA ILE A 312 13.23 -12.63 13.66
C ILE A 312 14.06 -11.46 14.16
N ARG A 313 15.25 -11.78 14.68
CA ARG A 313 16.21 -10.79 15.17
C ARG A 313 17.04 -10.25 14.01
N LEU A 314 16.87 -8.97 13.70
CA LEU A 314 17.44 -8.29 12.54
C LEU A 314 18.03 -6.91 12.92
N ILE A 315 17.22 -6.01 13.46
CA ILE A 315 17.55 -4.57 13.59
C ILE A 315 18.30 -4.24 14.89
N THR A 316 19.36 -4.99 15.18
CA THR A 316 20.23 -4.75 16.35
C THR A 316 21.43 -3.86 16.03
N GLY A 317 21.45 -3.27 14.84
CA GLY A 317 22.52 -2.45 14.25
C GLY A 317 22.22 -2.16 12.77
N PRO A 318 23.18 -1.60 12.01
CA PRO A 318 23.03 -1.43 10.56
C PRO A 318 22.82 -2.77 9.86
N VAL A 319 21.85 -2.82 8.95
CA VAL A 319 21.42 -4.04 8.24
C VAL A 319 21.62 -3.89 6.74
N SER A 320 21.99 -4.99 6.08
CA SER A 320 22.14 -5.04 4.63
C SER A 320 20.86 -5.51 3.92
N ASP A 321 20.73 -5.18 2.63
CA ASP A 321 19.67 -5.69 1.74
C ASP A 321 19.57 -7.23 1.79
N ALA A 322 20.72 -7.91 1.81
CA ALA A 322 20.80 -9.36 2.01
C ALA A 322 20.14 -9.86 3.32
N GLN A 323 20.40 -9.20 4.44
CA GLN A 323 19.84 -9.59 5.75
C GLN A 323 18.34 -9.34 5.79
N GLU A 324 17.89 -8.19 5.29
CA GLU A 324 16.48 -7.86 5.18
C GLU A 324 15.74 -8.87 4.29
N ALA A 325 16.28 -9.17 3.09
CA ALA A 325 15.69 -10.12 2.17
C ALA A 325 15.60 -11.54 2.77
N ALA A 326 16.64 -11.99 3.48
CA ALA A 326 16.63 -13.27 4.17
C ALA A 326 15.59 -13.32 5.31
N SER A 327 15.46 -12.22 6.07
CA SER A 327 14.46 -12.13 7.14
C SER A 327 13.02 -12.16 6.62
N LEU A 328 12.74 -11.42 5.54
CA LEU A 328 11.39 -11.28 4.98
C LEU A 328 10.94 -12.51 4.17
N SER A 329 11.86 -13.42 3.85
CA SER A 329 11.54 -14.69 3.18
C SER A 329 11.68 -15.90 4.11
N HIS A 330 12.09 -15.70 5.37
CA HIS A 330 12.34 -16.78 6.30
C HIS A 330 11.10 -17.67 6.43
N LYS A 331 11.20 -18.93 6.00
CA LYS A 331 10.12 -19.92 6.19
C LYS A 331 8.76 -19.46 5.65
N ARG A 332 8.75 -18.76 4.51
CA ARG A 332 7.55 -18.20 3.87
C ARG A 332 6.39 -19.18 3.60
N ASP A 333 6.68 -20.47 3.52
CA ASP A 333 5.65 -21.50 3.30
C ASP A 333 4.97 -21.95 4.61
N HIS A 334 5.59 -21.62 5.75
CA HIS A 334 5.10 -21.90 7.11
C HIS A 334 4.49 -20.66 7.77
N ILE A 335 5.12 -19.49 7.58
CA ILE A 335 4.68 -18.22 8.17
C ILE A 335 3.56 -17.62 7.31
N ASP A 336 2.46 -17.21 7.94
CA ASP A 336 1.37 -16.52 7.24
C ASP A 336 1.59 -15.01 7.17
N VAL A 337 1.95 -14.40 8.30
CA VAL A 337 1.99 -12.93 8.45
C VAL A 337 3.35 -12.48 8.99
N TYR A 338 3.96 -11.50 8.34
CA TYR A 338 5.17 -10.83 8.80
C TYR A 338 4.79 -9.44 9.30
N SER A 339 5.07 -9.15 10.57
CA SER A 339 4.89 -7.83 11.18
C SER A 339 6.23 -7.10 11.24
N CYS A 340 6.30 -5.92 10.61
CA CYS A 340 7.51 -5.11 10.53
C CYS A 340 7.27 -3.71 11.11
N CYS A 341 7.93 -3.42 12.22
CA CYS A 341 7.75 -2.19 12.99
C CYS A 341 8.95 -1.22 12.85
N TRP A 342 9.57 -1.22 11.67
CA TRP A 342 10.82 -0.50 11.38
C TRP A 342 10.84 0.05 9.96
N GLY A 343 11.74 0.99 9.70
CA GLY A 343 11.94 1.55 8.37
C GLY A 343 13.21 2.40 8.27
N PRO A 344 13.35 3.20 7.22
CA PRO A 344 14.29 4.31 7.16
C PRO A 344 14.10 5.27 8.34
N SER A 345 15.05 6.19 8.55
CA SER A 345 14.93 7.19 9.63
C SER A 345 13.73 8.11 9.40
N ASP A 346 12.83 8.20 10.38
CA ASP A 346 11.65 9.09 10.36
C ASP A 346 12.02 10.55 10.73
N ASP A 347 13.02 11.12 10.06
CA ASP A 347 13.66 12.41 10.38
C ASP A 347 13.12 13.61 9.59
N GLY A 348 12.15 13.40 8.70
CA GLY A 348 11.63 14.41 7.79
C GLY A 348 12.58 14.73 6.63
N LYS A 349 13.57 13.87 6.35
CA LYS A 349 14.61 14.11 5.33
C LYS A 349 14.91 12.89 4.48
N THR A 350 14.94 11.72 5.11
CA THR A 350 15.37 10.48 4.48
C THR A 350 14.39 10.08 3.38
N VAL A 351 14.91 9.66 2.22
CA VAL A 351 14.15 8.99 1.16
C VAL A 351 14.90 7.72 0.84
N GLN A 352 14.26 6.57 1.04
CA GLN A 352 14.93 5.30 0.82
C GLN A 352 13.96 4.21 0.40
N LYS A 353 14.33 3.51 -0.68
CA LYS A 353 13.64 2.30 -1.13
C LYS A 353 14.31 1.03 -0.60
N PRO A 354 13.56 -0.08 -0.49
CA PRO A 354 14.16 -1.39 -0.31
C PRO A 354 15.19 -1.67 -1.40
N GLY A 355 16.22 -2.45 -1.07
CA GLY A 355 17.19 -2.88 -2.07
C GLY A 355 16.60 -3.87 -3.07
N GLU A 356 17.41 -4.26 -4.04
CA GLU A 356 16.98 -5.15 -5.13
C GLU A 356 16.56 -6.52 -4.60
N LEU A 357 17.25 -7.05 -3.58
CA LEU A 357 16.94 -8.37 -3.02
C LEU A 357 15.63 -8.34 -2.25
N VAL A 358 15.40 -7.32 -1.40
CA VAL A 358 14.14 -7.18 -0.68
C VAL A 358 12.97 -7.02 -1.63
N THR A 359 13.10 -6.17 -2.66
CA THR A 359 12.04 -5.96 -3.66
C THR A 359 11.64 -7.28 -4.33
N ARG A 360 12.63 -8.08 -4.75
CA ARG A 360 12.39 -9.41 -5.35
C ARG A 360 11.75 -10.38 -4.37
N ILE A 361 12.15 -10.36 -3.10
CA ILE A 361 11.58 -11.23 -2.07
C ILE A 361 10.13 -10.89 -1.76
N LEU A 362 9.77 -9.61 -1.67
CA LEU A 362 8.38 -9.22 -1.42
C LEU A 362 7.47 -9.67 -2.58
N GLU A 363 7.91 -9.49 -3.83
CA GLU A 363 7.23 -10.01 -5.02
C GLU A 363 7.11 -11.54 -5.01
N ASP A 364 8.22 -12.24 -4.77
CA ASP A 364 8.25 -13.71 -4.78
C ASP A 364 7.43 -14.33 -3.63
N SER A 365 7.50 -13.76 -2.42
CA SER A 365 6.73 -14.22 -1.25
C SER A 365 5.23 -13.96 -1.40
N THR A 366 4.82 -12.83 -1.97
CA THR A 366 3.40 -12.55 -2.27
C THR A 366 2.88 -13.38 -3.44
N ALA A 367 3.74 -13.82 -4.36
CA ALA A 367 3.35 -14.73 -5.43
C ALA A 367 3.28 -16.21 -4.99
N ASN A 368 4.23 -16.67 -4.17
CA ASN A 368 4.48 -18.10 -3.96
C ASN A 368 4.26 -18.59 -2.52
N GLY A 369 4.33 -17.71 -1.52
CA GLY A 369 4.15 -18.09 -0.11
C GLY A 369 2.74 -18.55 0.22
N ARG A 370 2.55 -19.13 1.41
CA ARG A 370 1.25 -19.64 1.89
C ARG A 370 0.51 -20.54 0.89
N ASN A 371 1.24 -21.43 0.21
CA ASN A 371 0.72 -22.26 -0.88
C ASN A 371 0.18 -21.43 -2.06
N LYS A 372 0.96 -20.45 -2.55
CA LYS A 372 0.60 -19.50 -3.62
C LYS A 372 -0.55 -18.54 -3.31
N ARG A 373 -0.95 -18.42 -2.04
CA ARG A 373 -1.88 -17.37 -1.59
C ARG A 373 -1.13 -16.05 -1.33
N GLY A 374 0.18 -16.14 -1.12
CA GLY A 374 1.04 -15.00 -0.83
C GLY A 374 1.08 -14.67 0.65
N ASN A 375 2.29 -14.48 1.18
CA ASN A 375 2.47 -13.97 2.55
C ASN A 375 1.86 -12.58 2.70
N VAL A 376 1.38 -12.29 3.91
CA VAL A 376 0.88 -10.95 4.25
C VAL A 376 1.98 -10.19 5.01
N TYR A 377 2.33 -9.00 4.54
CA TYR A 377 3.27 -8.11 5.23
C TYR A 377 2.52 -6.93 5.82
N VAL A 378 2.57 -6.77 7.14
CA VAL A 378 1.99 -5.63 7.85
C VAL A 378 3.12 -4.72 8.32
N TRP A 379 3.01 -3.44 8.02
CA TRP A 379 4.08 -2.47 8.22
C TRP A 379 3.59 -1.24 8.96
N ALA A 380 4.34 -0.79 9.96
CA ALA A 380 4.06 0.47 10.66
C ALA A 380 4.26 1.65 9.70
N SER A 381 3.38 2.66 9.67
CA SER A 381 3.50 3.75 8.69
C SER A 381 4.65 4.74 8.95
N GLY A 382 5.03 4.98 10.20
CA GLY A 382 6.09 5.94 10.54
C GLY A 382 5.77 6.83 11.75
N ASN A 383 6.82 7.26 12.47
CA ASN A 383 6.72 8.14 13.64
C ASN A 383 7.25 9.57 13.41
N GLY A 384 7.51 9.93 12.15
CA GLY A 384 8.08 11.20 11.74
C GLY A 384 7.08 12.35 11.66
N GLY A 385 5.84 12.17 12.10
CA GLY A 385 4.78 13.19 12.02
C GLY A 385 5.21 14.54 12.62
N SER A 386 5.86 14.55 13.78
CA SER A 386 6.37 15.79 14.41
C SER A 386 7.64 16.37 13.78
N ASN A 387 8.23 15.67 12.82
CA ASN A 387 9.37 16.11 12.02
C ASN A 387 8.96 16.61 10.63
N ASP A 388 7.65 16.74 10.37
CA ASP A 388 7.07 16.96 9.03
C ASP A 388 7.51 15.89 8.02
N ASP A 389 7.61 14.63 8.46
CA ASP A 389 7.87 13.52 7.55
C ASP A 389 6.60 13.04 6.84
N ASP A 390 6.83 12.37 5.72
CA ASP A 390 5.80 11.82 4.85
C ASP A 390 6.19 10.40 4.47
N CYS A 391 5.36 9.43 4.87
CA CYS A 391 5.63 8.02 4.65
C CYS A 391 5.65 7.60 3.16
N GLY A 392 5.27 8.48 2.24
CA GLY A 392 5.54 8.34 0.81
C GLY A 392 7.04 8.39 0.45
N ALA A 393 7.91 8.79 1.38
CA ALA A 393 9.37 8.75 1.26
C ALA A 393 10.00 7.45 1.78
N ASP A 394 9.19 6.60 2.43
CA ASP A 394 9.55 5.26 2.86
C ASP A 394 9.09 4.25 1.80
N GLY A 395 10.04 3.59 1.13
CA GLY A 395 9.74 2.60 0.10
C GLY A 395 9.24 1.25 0.62
N TYR A 396 9.34 0.96 1.92
CA TYR A 396 8.72 -0.24 2.51
C TYR A 396 7.22 -0.02 2.69
N VAL A 397 6.84 1.19 3.14
CA VAL A 397 5.44 1.65 3.23
C VAL A 397 4.85 1.91 1.84
N SER A 398 5.64 2.44 0.90
CA SER A 398 5.21 2.69 -0.49
C SER A 398 5.28 1.44 -1.40
N SER A 399 5.34 0.25 -0.82
CA SER A 399 5.30 -1.03 -1.55
C SER A 399 3.87 -1.54 -1.67
N ILE A 400 3.47 -2.00 -2.86
CA ILE A 400 2.13 -2.61 -3.03
C ILE A 400 1.95 -3.88 -2.19
N TYR A 401 3.06 -4.55 -1.85
CA TYR A 401 3.10 -5.82 -1.15
C TYR A 401 2.89 -5.70 0.36
N THR A 402 2.82 -4.48 0.90
CA THR A 402 2.70 -4.22 2.35
C THR A 402 1.37 -3.56 2.69
N ILE A 403 0.86 -3.86 3.88
CA ILE A 403 -0.28 -3.17 4.49
C ILE A 403 0.29 -2.14 5.45
N ALA A 404 0.30 -0.87 5.05
CA ALA A 404 0.77 0.22 5.88
C ALA A 404 -0.31 0.65 6.89
N VAL A 405 0.03 0.60 8.18
CA VAL A 405 -0.89 0.86 9.30
C VAL A 405 -0.39 2.03 10.15
N GLY A 406 -1.23 3.06 10.27
CA GLY A 406 -1.01 4.22 11.12
C GLY A 406 -1.68 4.11 12.50
N ALA A 407 -1.55 5.17 13.28
CA ALA A 407 -1.95 5.20 14.68
C ALA A 407 -2.95 6.32 14.98
N ILE A 408 -3.91 6.03 15.86
CA ILE A 408 -4.85 7.04 16.39
C ILE A 408 -4.88 7.05 17.93
N SER A 409 -5.29 8.19 18.46
CA SER A 409 -5.50 8.43 19.89
C SER A 409 -6.75 7.74 20.41
N VAL A 410 -6.94 7.81 21.74
CA VAL A 410 -8.17 7.39 22.42
C VAL A 410 -9.43 8.13 21.93
N ASP A 411 -9.27 9.30 21.29
CA ASP A 411 -10.38 10.13 20.80
C ASP A 411 -10.67 9.90 19.30
N GLY A 412 -9.99 8.95 18.66
CA GLY A 412 -10.15 8.67 17.24
C GLY A 412 -9.45 9.68 16.33
N LEU A 413 -8.53 10.45 16.89
CA LEU A 413 -7.78 11.50 16.21
C LEU A 413 -6.35 11.02 15.88
N SER A 414 -5.75 11.53 14.82
CA SER A 414 -4.38 11.17 14.42
C SER A 414 -3.35 11.47 15.50
N SER A 415 -2.54 10.49 15.91
CA SER A 415 -1.51 10.72 16.92
C SER A 415 -0.38 11.63 16.38
N TYR A 416 0.24 12.44 17.24
CA TYR A 416 1.26 13.44 16.88
C TYR A 416 2.48 12.88 16.13
N TYR A 417 2.77 11.60 16.32
CA TYR A 417 3.87 10.89 15.69
C TYR A 417 3.47 10.27 14.35
N SER A 418 2.19 9.96 14.11
CA SER A 418 1.77 9.26 12.90
C SER A 418 2.06 10.10 11.66
N GLU A 419 2.70 9.49 10.67
CA GLU A 419 2.92 10.08 9.35
C GLU A 419 1.65 9.99 8.50
N SER A 420 1.44 10.99 7.64
CA SER A 420 0.26 11.12 6.78
C SER A 420 0.72 11.00 5.33
N CYS A 421 0.23 10.00 4.59
CA CYS A 421 0.65 9.75 3.22
C CYS A 421 -0.37 8.86 2.47
N SER A 422 -0.36 8.91 1.14
CA SER A 422 -1.26 8.10 0.29
C SER A 422 -1.04 6.58 0.29
N PRO A 423 0.11 6.02 0.71
CA PRO A 423 0.26 4.58 0.96
C PRO A 423 -0.47 4.04 2.19
N THR A 424 -0.79 4.86 3.20
CA THR A 424 -1.45 4.39 4.43
C THR A 424 -2.81 3.77 4.09
N MET A 425 -3.00 2.50 4.44
CA MET A 425 -4.21 1.75 4.10
C MET A 425 -5.25 1.83 5.22
N ALA A 426 -4.83 1.72 6.47
CA ALA A 426 -5.72 1.78 7.63
C ALA A 426 -5.00 2.27 8.88
N VAL A 427 -5.74 2.42 9.97
CA VAL A 427 -5.21 2.76 11.30
C VAL A 427 -5.77 1.85 12.38
N VAL A 428 -5.13 1.86 13.55
CA VAL A 428 -5.64 1.23 14.78
C VAL A 428 -5.37 2.14 15.99
N PRO A 429 -6.15 1.99 17.08
CA PRO A 429 -5.99 2.83 18.26
C PRO A 429 -4.80 2.36 19.10
N THR A 430 -3.78 3.19 19.20
CA THR A 430 -2.54 2.93 19.98
C THR A 430 -2.27 3.99 21.04
N GLY A 431 -3.07 5.06 21.07
CA GLY A 431 -2.92 6.17 21.99
C GLY A 431 -2.02 7.29 21.46
N GLY A 432 -1.56 8.13 22.38
CA GLY A 432 -0.84 9.37 22.07
C GLY A 432 -1.76 10.56 21.82
N GLU A 433 -1.27 11.76 22.08
CA GLU A 433 -2.05 13.00 21.89
C GLU A 433 -2.29 13.34 20.40
N HIS A 434 -3.40 14.02 20.10
CA HIS A 434 -3.73 14.45 18.73
C HIS A 434 -2.69 15.42 18.13
N ARG A 435 -2.34 15.19 16.86
CA ARG A 435 -1.59 16.14 16.02
C ARG A 435 -2.45 17.34 15.64
N LEU A 436 -2.35 18.44 16.37
CA LEU A 436 -2.92 19.71 15.93
C LEU A 436 -2.06 20.33 14.81
N ASP A 437 -2.65 20.69 13.68
CA ASP A 437 -1.98 21.19 12.45
C ASP A 437 -1.18 22.52 12.63
N SER A 438 -1.04 23.05 13.86
CA SER A 438 -0.41 24.36 14.13
C SER A 438 0.45 24.43 15.40
N PHE A 439 0.93 23.29 15.93
CA PHE A 439 1.68 23.30 17.19
C PHE A 439 3.18 23.08 16.96
N ASN A 440 3.97 24.13 17.24
CA ASN A 440 5.43 24.12 17.22
C ASN A 440 6.00 23.24 18.33
N GLY A 441 6.16 21.92 18.11
CA GLY A 441 7.08 21.04 18.86
C GLY A 441 6.93 20.87 20.39
N ASP A 442 6.17 21.73 21.07
CA ASP A 442 6.06 21.80 22.53
C ASP A 442 5.30 20.59 23.09
N LEU A 443 4.31 20.06 22.37
CA LEU A 443 3.51 18.92 22.82
C LEU A 443 4.35 17.64 22.97
N ALA A 444 5.19 17.33 21.97
CA ALA A 444 6.09 16.19 22.05
C ALA A 444 7.10 16.35 23.21
N GLU A 445 7.44 17.59 23.58
CA GLU A 445 8.30 17.85 24.74
C GLU A 445 7.55 17.74 26.07
N MET A 446 6.30 18.19 26.15
CA MET A 446 5.43 18.02 27.31
C MET A 446 5.14 16.54 27.59
N VAL A 447 4.87 15.75 26.55
CA VAL A 447 4.73 14.29 26.65
C VAL A 447 6.02 13.66 27.16
N ARG A 448 7.19 14.02 26.61
CA ARG A 448 8.51 13.54 27.11
C ARG A 448 8.78 13.92 28.57
N ARG A 449 8.20 15.02 29.06
CA ARG A 449 8.33 15.47 30.46
C ARG A 449 7.28 14.84 31.40
N GLY A 450 6.36 14.03 30.88
CA GLY A 450 5.28 13.39 31.65
C GLY A 450 4.20 14.38 32.11
N GLU A 451 4.08 15.52 31.44
CA GLU A 451 3.11 16.57 31.78
C GLU A 451 1.70 16.29 31.20
N VAL A 452 1.58 15.27 30.33
CA VAL A 452 0.34 14.79 29.71
C VAL A 452 0.23 13.29 29.93
N TYR A 453 -0.91 12.82 30.46
CA TYR A 453 -1.15 11.40 30.68
C TYR A 453 -1.73 10.76 29.41
N GLU A 454 -0.96 9.89 28.76
CA GLU A 454 -1.37 9.15 27.57
C GLU A 454 -1.81 7.72 27.95
N ARG A 455 -3.00 7.30 27.52
CA ARG A 455 -3.36 5.88 27.58
C ARG A 455 -2.67 5.16 26.43
N ASN A 456 -1.66 4.37 26.76
CA ASN A 456 -0.85 3.61 25.81
C ASN A 456 -1.33 2.15 25.73
N VAL A 457 -0.67 1.37 24.88
CA VAL A 457 -0.91 -0.06 24.75
C VAL A 457 -0.19 -0.83 25.87
N ILE A 458 -0.94 -1.77 26.47
CA ILE A 458 -0.44 -2.73 27.44
C ILE A 458 0.05 -4.00 26.73
N THR A 459 1.27 -4.45 26.99
CA THR A 459 1.83 -5.64 26.35
C THR A 459 2.98 -6.24 27.18
N THR A 460 3.53 -7.36 26.71
CA THR A 460 4.69 -8.02 27.31
C THR A 460 5.96 -7.18 27.17
N ASP A 461 6.87 -7.28 28.13
CA ASP A 461 8.19 -6.64 28.11
C ASP A 461 9.27 -7.65 28.52
N GLN A 462 10.52 -7.33 28.19
CA GLN A 462 11.65 -8.16 28.58
C GLN A 462 11.72 -8.38 30.10
N ASN A 463 12.41 -9.46 30.48
CA ASN A 463 12.58 -9.90 31.86
C ASN A 463 11.24 -10.31 32.51
N HIS A 464 10.34 -10.87 31.71
CA HIS A 464 9.05 -11.40 32.13
C HIS A 464 8.14 -10.35 32.76
N ARG A 465 8.20 -9.11 32.25
CA ARG A 465 7.43 -7.97 32.76
C ARG A 465 6.24 -7.67 31.86
N CYS A 466 5.29 -6.93 32.41
CA CYS A 466 4.21 -6.29 31.66
C CYS A 466 4.51 -4.79 31.58
N THR A 467 4.28 -4.17 30.44
CA THR A 467 4.39 -2.72 30.26
C THR A 467 3.04 -2.15 29.85
N ASP A 468 2.69 -0.99 30.37
CA ASP A 468 1.56 -0.16 29.96
C ASP A 468 2.03 1.12 29.24
N HIS A 469 3.26 1.10 28.71
CA HIS A 469 3.92 2.22 28.03
C HIS A 469 4.45 1.81 26.64
N PHE A 470 3.63 1.11 25.84
CA PHE A 470 3.94 0.88 24.43
C PHE A 470 3.09 1.76 23.52
N GLN A 471 3.75 2.52 22.65
CA GLN A 471 3.10 3.45 21.72
C GLN A 471 3.98 3.71 20.49
N GLY A 472 3.44 4.47 19.53
CA GLY A 472 4.03 4.64 18.20
C GLY A 472 3.30 3.79 17.17
N THR A 473 3.55 4.04 15.89
CA THR A 473 3.06 3.17 14.81
C THR A 473 3.63 1.74 14.91
N SER A 474 4.70 1.53 15.67
CA SER A 474 5.17 0.19 16.07
C SER A 474 4.17 -0.64 16.84
N SER A 475 3.22 -0.03 17.55
CA SER A 475 2.11 -0.73 18.21
C SER A 475 0.94 -0.94 17.24
N ALA A 476 0.85 -0.14 16.18
CA ALA A 476 -0.22 -0.25 15.22
C ALA A 476 -0.09 -1.50 14.33
N ALA A 477 1.12 -1.77 13.81
CA ALA A 477 1.35 -2.93 12.94
C ALA A 477 1.12 -4.30 13.63
N PRO A 478 1.52 -4.52 14.90
CA PRO A 478 1.22 -5.77 15.60
C PRO A 478 -0.27 -5.94 15.94
N LEU A 479 -0.97 -4.90 16.38
CA LEU A 479 -2.43 -4.97 16.55
C LEU A 479 -3.13 -5.36 15.24
N ALA A 480 -2.77 -4.71 14.13
CA ALA A 480 -3.28 -5.06 12.81
C ALA A 480 -2.90 -6.48 12.38
N THR A 481 -1.69 -6.95 12.69
CA THR A 481 -1.24 -8.33 12.46
C THR A 481 -2.15 -9.33 13.18
N GLY A 482 -2.53 -9.03 14.43
CA GLY A 482 -3.51 -9.81 15.17
C GLY A 482 -4.87 -9.87 14.46
N ILE A 483 -5.38 -8.73 14.00
CA ILE A 483 -6.66 -8.65 13.26
C ILE A 483 -6.59 -9.47 11.95
N VAL A 484 -5.48 -9.36 11.22
CA VAL A 484 -5.21 -10.15 10.02
C VAL A 484 -5.18 -11.64 10.34
N ALA A 485 -4.58 -12.05 11.46
CA ALA A 485 -4.58 -13.46 11.87
C ALA A 485 -5.99 -13.99 12.17
N LEU A 486 -6.86 -13.20 12.81
CA LEU A 486 -8.26 -13.57 12.98
C LEU A 486 -8.99 -13.72 11.64
N THR A 487 -8.72 -12.79 10.72
CA THR A 487 -9.29 -12.77 9.36
C THR A 487 -8.87 -13.99 8.55
N LEU A 488 -7.59 -14.36 8.59
CA LEU A 488 -7.05 -15.54 7.91
C LEU A 488 -7.54 -16.85 8.55
N GLN A 489 -7.78 -16.89 9.86
CA GLN A 489 -8.43 -18.04 10.48
C GLN A 489 -9.88 -18.21 9.97
N ALA A 490 -10.59 -17.09 9.77
CA ALA A 490 -11.95 -17.10 9.24
C ALA A 490 -12.03 -17.63 7.81
N ASN A 491 -11.03 -17.30 6.99
CA ASN A 491 -10.90 -17.83 5.65
C ASN A 491 -9.42 -18.06 5.28
N PRO A 492 -8.91 -19.30 5.40
CA PRO A 492 -7.53 -19.63 5.07
C PRO A 492 -7.19 -19.53 3.57
N ASP A 493 -8.21 -19.43 2.71
CA ASP A 493 -8.05 -19.33 1.25
C ASP A 493 -7.75 -17.92 0.75
N LEU A 494 -7.86 -16.91 1.62
CA LEU A 494 -7.56 -15.52 1.28
C LEU A 494 -6.11 -15.35 0.80
N THR A 495 -5.97 -14.70 -0.35
CA THR A 495 -4.69 -14.23 -0.86
C THR A 495 -4.24 -12.95 -0.14
N TRP A 496 -2.98 -12.57 -0.31
CA TRP A 496 -2.46 -11.32 0.23
C TRP A 496 -3.26 -10.08 -0.24
N ARG A 497 -3.76 -10.10 -1.48
CA ARG A 497 -4.64 -9.05 -2.04
C ARG A 497 -6.03 -9.09 -1.43
N ASP A 498 -6.61 -10.28 -1.25
CA ASP A 498 -7.93 -10.40 -0.61
C ASP A 498 -7.93 -9.79 0.80
N VAL A 499 -6.84 -10.00 1.56
CA VAL A 499 -6.68 -9.36 2.87
C VAL A 499 -6.67 -7.83 2.73
N GLN A 500 -5.96 -7.26 1.75
CA GLN A 500 -6.00 -5.81 1.50
C GLN A 500 -7.40 -5.31 1.14
N HIS A 501 -8.13 -6.01 0.26
CA HIS A 501 -9.52 -5.68 -0.07
C HIS A 501 -10.44 -5.73 1.17
N ILE A 502 -10.25 -6.72 2.05
CA ILE A 502 -11.02 -6.84 3.29
C ILE A 502 -10.68 -5.71 4.26
N VAL A 503 -9.42 -5.28 4.35
CA VAL A 503 -9.04 -4.09 5.14
C VAL A 503 -9.76 -2.85 4.61
N VAL A 504 -9.69 -2.61 3.30
CA VAL A 504 -10.32 -1.45 2.64
C VAL A 504 -11.82 -1.41 2.89
N ARG A 505 -12.51 -2.55 2.78
CA ARG A 505 -13.98 -2.64 2.91
C ARG A 505 -14.48 -2.82 4.34
N GLY A 506 -13.63 -3.33 5.23
CA GLY A 506 -13.95 -3.61 6.63
C GLY A 506 -13.58 -2.50 7.59
N ALA A 507 -12.80 -1.50 7.15
CA ALA A 507 -12.43 -0.35 7.97
C ALA A 507 -13.63 0.57 8.23
N LYS A 508 -13.61 1.25 9.39
CA LYS A 508 -14.61 2.25 9.80
C LYS A 508 -14.00 3.62 9.99
N VAL A 509 -14.72 4.68 9.65
CA VAL A 509 -14.29 6.06 9.92
C VAL A 509 -14.24 6.28 11.44
N PRO A 510 -13.07 6.50 12.05
CA PRO A 510 -12.96 6.62 13.52
C PRO A 510 -13.53 7.94 14.03
N ASN A 511 -13.39 9.01 13.24
CA ASN A 511 -13.91 10.33 13.57
C ASN A 511 -14.38 11.04 12.28
N PRO A 512 -15.70 11.14 12.04
CA PRO A 512 -16.25 11.80 10.85
C PRO A 512 -16.17 13.33 10.90
N GLU A 513 -15.91 13.92 12.07
CA GLU A 513 -15.75 15.38 12.21
C GLU A 513 -14.37 15.88 11.80
N GLU A 514 -13.38 14.99 11.68
CA GLU A 514 -12.02 15.35 11.27
C GLU A 514 -12.01 15.85 9.81
N PRO A 515 -11.49 17.05 9.53
CA PRO A 515 -11.42 17.58 8.17
C PRO A 515 -10.46 16.76 7.28
N GLY A 516 -10.89 16.43 6.07
CA GLY A 516 -10.05 15.77 5.07
C GLY A 516 -10.63 14.47 4.52
N TRP A 517 -11.70 13.95 5.12
CA TRP A 517 -12.44 12.82 4.57
C TRP A 517 -13.06 13.17 3.23
N ASN A 518 -12.81 12.32 2.24
CA ASN A 518 -13.42 12.40 0.92
C ASN A 518 -13.87 11.00 0.50
N LEU A 519 -14.89 10.94 -0.36
CA LEU A 519 -15.22 9.72 -1.08
C LEU A 519 -14.39 9.67 -2.35
N ASN A 520 -13.79 8.51 -2.63
CA ASN A 520 -13.11 8.28 -3.91
C ASN A 520 -14.11 8.01 -5.04
N GLY A 521 -13.63 7.76 -6.25
CA GLY A 521 -14.49 7.49 -7.41
C GLY A 521 -15.28 6.18 -7.36
N ALA A 522 -15.11 5.37 -6.31
CA ALA A 522 -15.81 4.13 -6.02
C ALA A 522 -16.58 4.19 -4.68
N ASP A 523 -16.89 5.39 -4.20
CA ASP A 523 -17.66 5.66 -2.98
C ASP A 523 -17.01 5.14 -1.69
N LEU A 524 -15.69 4.94 -1.67
CA LEU A 524 -14.94 4.56 -0.48
C LEU A 524 -14.40 5.80 0.26
N PRO A 525 -14.54 5.88 1.60
CA PRO A 525 -13.97 6.97 2.38
C PRO A 525 -12.43 6.85 2.42
N VAL A 526 -11.75 7.95 2.11
CA VAL A 526 -10.28 8.04 2.12
C VAL A 526 -9.79 9.29 2.84
N HIS A 527 -8.66 9.17 3.53
CA HIS A 527 -8.03 10.26 4.28
C HIS A 527 -6.53 10.03 4.48
N HIS A 528 -5.66 11.01 4.19
CA HIS A 528 -4.19 10.86 4.31
C HIS A 528 -3.67 10.45 5.70
N LYS A 529 -4.32 10.92 6.77
CA LYS A 529 -4.04 10.49 8.16
C LYS A 529 -4.59 9.10 8.54
N TYR A 530 -5.62 8.59 7.88
CA TYR A 530 -6.35 7.38 8.32
C TYR A 530 -6.44 6.25 7.28
N GLY A 531 -5.97 6.47 6.06
CA GLY A 531 -6.23 5.57 4.94
C GLY A 531 -7.73 5.46 4.67
N PHE A 532 -8.24 4.22 4.65
CA PHE A 532 -9.66 3.91 4.55
C PHE A 532 -10.40 3.95 5.90
N GLY A 533 -9.68 4.08 7.02
CA GLY A 533 -10.25 4.14 8.36
C GLY A 533 -9.59 3.19 9.36
N MET A 534 -10.23 3.06 10.51
CA MET A 534 -9.80 2.18 11.58
C MET A 534 -10.21 0.73 11.30
N MET A 535 -9.27 -0.21 11.45
CA MET A 535 -9.55 -1.64 11.29
C MET A 535 -10.58 -2.12 12.32
N ASP A 536 -11.53 -2.95 11.88
CA ASP A 536 -12.57 -3.54 12.70
C ASP A 536 -12.52 -5.06 12.59
N ALA A 537 -12.04 -5.73 13.63
CA ALA A 537 -11.78 -7.16 13.63
C ALA A 537 -13.06 -7.98 13.41
N GLY A 538 -14.16 -7.61 14.07
CA GLY A 538 -15.46 -8.25 13.89
C GLY A 538 -15.98 -8.14 12.46
N ALA A 539 -15.91 -6.95 11.87
CA ALA A 539 -16.34 -6.71 10.49
C ALA A 539 -15.45 -7.45 9.47
N MET A 540 -14.13 -7.41 9.64
CA MET A 540 -13.18 -8.08 8.76
C MET A 540 -13.34 -9.60 8.79
N VAL A 541 -13.49 -10.21 9.97
CA VAL A 541 -13.77 -11.64 10.12
C VAL A 541 -15.08 -12.03 9.45
N LYS A 542 -16.14 -11.24 9.65
CA LYS A 542 -17.43 -11.48 9.01
C LYS A 542 -17.32 -11.40 7.49
N LEU A 543 -16.64 -10.38 6.97
CA LEU A 543 -16.43 -10.20 5.53
C LEU A 543 -15.62 -11.36 4.94
N ALA A 544 -14.60 -11.85 5.64
CA ALA A 544 -13.77 -12.98 5.21
C ALA A 544 -14.57 -14.27 5.02
N GLN A 545 -15.55 -14.55 5.87
CA GLN A 545 -16.40 -15.76 5.79
C GLN A 545 -17.20 -15.83 4.49
N GLU A 546 -17.58 -14.67 3.95
CA GLU A 546 -18.41 -14.54 2.74
C GLU A 546 -17.58 -14.09 1.52
N TRP A 547 -16.25 -13.96 1.68
CA TRP A 547 -15.38 -13.41 0.67
C TRP A 547 -15.16 -14.37 -0.50
N THR A 548 -15.33 -13.85 -1.71
CA THR A 548 -14.91 -14.52 -2.94
C THR A 548 -13.55 -13.98 -3.34
N PRO A 549 -12.52 -14.82 -3.50
CA PRO A 549 -11.18 -14.38 -3.90
C PRO A 549 -11.21 -13.55 -5.19
N VAL A 550 -10.43 -12.46 -5.21
CA VAL A 550 -10.33 -11.59 -6.37
C VAL A 550 -9.60 -12.27 -7.53
N GLY A 551 -9.89 -11.81 -8.75
CA GLY A 551 -9.24 -12.31 -9.98
C GLY A 551 -7.73 -12.03 -10.04
N HIS A 552 -7.10 -12.51 -11.12
CA HIS A 552 -5.68 -12.29 -11.38
C HIS A 552 -5.32 -10.80 -11.36
N GLN A 553 -4.16 -10.45 -10.78
CA GLN A 553 -3.70 -9.07 -10.75
C GLN A 553 -3.04 -8.71 -12.09
N HIS A 554 -3.52 -7.64 -12.71
CA HIS A 554 -2.98 -7.08 -13.95
C HIS A 554 -2.17 -5.81 -13.66
N ARG A 555 -1.26 -5.49 -14.58
CA ARG A 555 -0.31 -4.39 -14.44
C ARG A 555 -0.22 -3.58 -15.75
N CYS A 556 -1.01 -2.50 -15.83
CA CYS A 556 -0.97 -1.56 -16.94
C CYS A 556 0.05 -0.46 -16.70
N VAL A 557 0.96 -0.21 -17.64
CA VAL A 557 1.94 0.90 -17.57
C VAL A 557 1.66 1.93 -18.65
N VAL A 558 1.55 3.18 -18.23
CA VAL A 558 1.30 4.32 -19.10
C VAL A 558 2.41 5.35 -18.90
N THR A 559 3.19 5.62 -19.94
CA THR A 559 4.35 6.52 -19.86
C THR A 559 4.04 7.85 -20.51
N TYR A 560 4.40 8.94 -19.84
CA TYR A 560 4.36 10.27 -20.43
C TYR A 560 5.49 10.45 -21.44
N ASP A 561 5.12 10.70 -22.69
CA ASP A 561 6.03 10.84 -23.85
C ASP A 561 6.33 12.30 -24.21
N GLY A 562 5.73 13.25 -23.49
CA GLY A 562 5.95 14.68 -23.70
C GLY A 562 7.32 15.18 -23.24
N PRO A 563 7.64 16.45 -23.52
CA PRO A 563 8.94 17.02 -23.18
C PRO A 563 9.11 17.16 -21.66
N LYS A 564 10.37 17.09 -21.21
CA LYS A 564 10.77 17.46 -19.85
C LYS A 564 10.27 18.86 -19.51
N GLN A 565 9.84 19.05 -18.26
CA GLN A 565 9.30 20.33 -17.79
C GLN A 565 10.20 20.94 -16.74
N ASP A 566 10.59 22.19 -16.97
CA ASP A 566 11.34 22.98 -16.00
C ASP A 566 10.40 23.51 -14.92
N LEU A 567 10.80 23.32 -13.66
CA LEU A 567 10.11 23.85 -12.49
C LEU A 567 10.81 25.13 -12.04
N LEU A 568 10.09 26.25 -12.13
CA LEU A 568 10.56 27.56 -11.66
C LEU A 568 10.33 27.72 -10.15
N ALA A 569 11.11 28.59 -9.51
CA ALA A 569 10.98 28.88 -8.09
C ALA A 569 9.57 29.41 -7.75
N GLY A 570 8.90 28.80 -6.78
CA GLY A 570 7.52 29.08 -6.39
C GLY A 570 6.47 28.71 -7.45
N GLY A 571 6.90 28.05 -8.54
CA GLY A 571 6.06 27.64 -9.64
C GLY A 571 5.50 26.23 -9.48
N GLU A 572 4.67 25.84 -10.45
CA GLU A 572 4.10 24.52 -10.55
C GLU A 572 4.17 24.01 -12.00
N VAL A 573 4.31 22.70 -12.13
CA VAL A 573 4.26 21.95 -13.38
C VAL A 573 3.06 21.01 -13.29
N GLU A 574 2.23 21.02 -14.32
CA GLU A 574 1.12 20.09 -14.48
C GLU A 574 1.37 19.22 -15.72
N LEU A 575 1.32 17.91 -15.53
CA LEU A 575 1.40 16.92 -16.60
C LEU A 575 0.11 16.11 -16.64
N GLU A 576 -0.28 15.71 -17.84
CA GLU A 576 -1.50 14.96 -18.09
C GLU A 576 -1.22 13.69 -18.87
N LEU A 577 -1.90 12.61 -18.52
CA LEU A 577 -1.84 11.32 -19.19
C LEU A 577 -3.26 10.84 -19.49
N GLN A 578 -3.51 10.48 -20.74
CA GLN A 578 -4.74 9.79 -21.12
C GLN A 578 -4.47 8.28 -21.13
N THR A 579 -5.36 7.51 -20.52
CA THR A 579 -5.28 6.04 -20.52
C THR A 579 -6.65 5.42 -20.70
N THR A 580 -6.68 4.20 -21.25
CA THR A 580 -7.84 3.31 -21.31
C THR A 580 -7.72 2.18 -20.29
N GLY A 581 -6.78 2.25 -19.34
CA GLY A 581 -6.47 1.11 -18.48
C GLY A 581 -5.84 -0.07 -19.25
N CYS A 582 -5.13 0.21 -20.34
CA CYS A 582 -4.60 -0.82 -21.26
C CYS A 582 -5.69 -1.75 -21.83
N HIS A 583 -6.87 -1.17 -22.10
CA HIS A 583 -8.02 -1.84 -22.73
C HIS A 583 -7.61 -2.71 -23.93
N ASP A 584 -8.22 -3.89 -24.05
CA ASP A 584 -7.96 -4.90 -25.10
C ASP A 584 -6.54 -5.47 -25.11
N THR A 585 -5.76 -5.27 -24.05
CA THR A 585 -4.46 -5.91 -23.89
C THR A 585 -4.46 -6.92 -22.75
N ARG A 586 -3.46 -7.79 -22.73
CA ARG A 586 -3.25 -8.73 -21.62
C ARG A 586 -3.10 -8.02 -20.27
N ASP A 587 -2.63 -6.77 -20.28
CA ASP A 587 -2.29 -5.97 -19.12
C ASP A 587 -3.48 -5.07 -18.69
N GLN A 588 -4.68 -5.29 -19.26
CA GLN A 588 -5.89 -4.52 -18.98
C GLN A 588 -6.27 -4.51 -17.50
N VAL A 589 -6.57 -3.32 -16.99
CA VAL A 589 -7.09 -3.07 -15.65
C VAL A 589 -8.40 -2.29 -15.78
N GLU A 590 -9.48 -2.84 -15.22
CA GLU A 590 -10.81 -2.22 -15.19
C GLU A 590 -11.18 -1.73 -13.79
N VAL A 591 -10.68 -2.40 -12.75
CA VAL A 591 -10.93 -2.04 -11.35
C VAL A 591 -9.60 -1.93 -10.62
N LEU A 592 -9.27 -0.72 -10.17
CA LEU A 592 -8.00 -0.39 -9.53
C LEU A 592 -7.85 -1.00 -8.13
N GLU A 593 -6.60 -1.33 -7.80
CA GLU A 593 -6.12 -1.65 -6.46
C GLU A 593 -5.05 -0.61 -6.06
N HIS A 594 -3.86 -0.73 -6.63
CA HIS A 594 -2.74 0.17 -6.38
C HIS A 594 -2.46 1.07 -7.59
N VAL A 595 -2.08 2.32 -7.34
CA VAL A 595 -1.58 3.22 -8.38
C VAL A 595 -0.21 3.74 -7.97
N GLN A 596 0.80 3.53 -8.81
CA GLN A 596 2.13 4.11 -8.61
C GLN A 596 2.40 5.18 -9.66
N SER A 597 2.76 6.38 -9.21
CA SER A 597 3.29 7.45 -10.05
C SER A 597 4.82 7.42 -9.96
N VAL A 598 5.45 6.79 -10.95
CA VAL A 598 6.90 6.65 -11.03
C VAL A 598 7.48 7.90 -11.66
N MET A 599 8.29 8.65 -10.89
CA MET A 599 8.77 9.96 -11.32
C MET A 599 10.27 10.14 -11.13
N THR A 600 10.87 10.89 -12.06
CA THR A 600 12.23 11.43 -11.92
C THR A 600 12.16 12.95 -11.91
N ILE A 601 12.51 13.55 -10.78
CA ILE A 601 12.43 14.98 -10.50
C ILE A 601 13.75 15.43 -9.91
N ASP A 602 14.49 16.27 -10.62
CA ASP A 602 15.65 16.95 -10.06
C ASP A 602 15.18 18.23 -9.35
N HIS A 603 15.74 18.56 -8.19
CA HIS A 603 15.42 19.81 -7.48
C HIS A 603 16.58 20.29 -6.61
N GLN A 604 16.75 21.60 -6.50
CA GLN A 604 17.79 22.21 -5.64
C GLN A 604 17.56 21.99 -4.14
N ARG A 605 16.32 21.67 -3.75
CA ARG A 605 15.93 21.37 -2.36
C ARG A 605 14.70 20.48 -2.34
N ARG A 606 14.86 19.18 -2.18
CA ARG A 606 13.78 18.20 -2.34
C ARG A 606 12.59 18.44 -1.40
N GLY A 607 12.82 18.88 -0.17
CA GLY A 607 11.76 19.14 0.81
C GLY A 607 10.79 20.28 0.47
N ASP A 608 11.10 21.10 -0.53
CA ASP A 608 10.20 22.16 -0.99
C ASP A 608 9.12 21.66 -1.95
N LEU A 609 9.29 20.44 -2.48
CA LEU A 609 8.36 19.86 -3.43
C LEU A 609 7.07 19.40 -2.73
N SER A 610 5.95 19.64 -3.38
CA SER A 610 4.72 18.87 -3.15
C SER A 610 4.23 18.26 -4.46
N ILE A 611 3.76 17.02 -4.38
CA ILE A 611 3.34 16.22 -5.54
C ILE A 611 1.92 15.71 -5.30
N LYS A 612 1.01 16.00 -6.22
CA LYS A 612 -0.39 15.58 -6.19
C LYS A 612 -0.74 14.82 -7.46
N LEU A 613 -1.52 13.75 -7.32
CA LEU A 613 -2.10 12.99 -8.43
C LEU A 613 -3.62 13.09 -8.35
N THR A 614 -4.28 13.32 -9.49
CA THR A 614 -5.74 13.32 -9.61
C THR A 614 -6.17 12.27 -10.63
N SER A 615 -7.10 11.40 -10.23
CA SER A 615 -7.68 10.36 -11.09
C SER A 615 -8.75 10.93 -12.03
N PRO A 616 -9.18 10.17 -13.06
CA PRO A 616 -10.26 10.56 -13.96
C PRO A 616 -11.59 10.80 -13.25
N LYS A 617 -11.82 10.15 -12.10
CA LYS A 617 -13.01 10.33 -11.26
C LYS A 617 -12.90 11.52 -10.30
N GLY A 618 -11.76 12.23 -10.28
CA GLY A 618 -11.53 13.43 -9.48
C GLY A 618 -10.93 13.16 -8.10
N THR A 619 -10.55 11.92 -7.79
CA THR A 619 -9.92 11.59 -6.51
C THR A 619 -8.49 12.11 -6.47
N GLU A 620 -8.20 12.94 -5.48
CA GLU A 620 -6.89 13.58 -5.29
C GLU A 620 -6.05 12.82 -4.24
N SER A 621 -4.82 12.49 -4.61
CA SER A 621 -3.82 11.88 -3.74
C SER A 621 -2.61 12.81 -3.59
N GLN A 622 -2.36 13.32 -2.39
CA GLN A 622 -1.06 13.89 -2.01
C GLN A 622 -0.03 12.77 -1.96
N LEU A 623 0.80 12.66 -2.99
CA LEU A 623 1.83 11.63 -3.13
C LEU A 623 3.10 11.94 -2.32
N MET A 624 3.38 13.24 -2.12
CA MET A 624 4.47 13.73 -1.31
C MET A 624 4.15 15.14 -0.84
N SER A 625 4.09 15.36 0.46
CA SER A 625 3.97 16.69 1.07
C SER A 625 5.33 17.38 1.22
N THR A 626 5.32 18.67 1.53
CA THR A 626 6.56 19.40 1.82
C THR A 626 7.19 18.88 3.10
N ARG A 627 8.50 18.63 3.07
CA ARG A 627 9.25 18.16 4.24
C ARG A 627 10.27 19.21 4.63
N SER A 628 9.92 20.01 5.64
CA SER A 628 10.64 21.24 6.03
C SER A 628 12.12 21.02 6.33
N ARG A 629 12.48 19.80 6.73
CA ARG A 629 13.82 19.38 7.12
C ARG A 629 14.67 18.85 5.96
N ASP A 630 14.06 18.42 4.85
CA ASP A 630 14.73 17.80 3.71
C ASP A 630 15.42 18.85 2.82
N ASP A 631 16.73 19.03 3.02
CA ASP A 631 17.58 19.93 2.24
C ASP A 631 18.38 19.23 1.13
N SER A 632 18.04 17.98 0.80
CA SER A 632 18.73 17.20 -0.23
C SER A 632 18.58 17.82 -1.62
N THR A 633 19.64 17.74 -2.41
CA THR A 633 19.66 18.09 -3.85
C THR A 633 19.48 16.89 -4.77
N ASP A 634 19.29 15.69 -4.21
CA ASP A 634 19.26 14.44 -4.99
C ASP A 634 17.95 14.26 -5.77
N GLY A 635 16.93 15.05 -5.42
CA GLY A 635 15.60 14.94 -6.00
C GLY A 635 14.97 13.56 -5.76
N PHE A 636 14.06 13.18 -6.66
CA PHE A 636 13.48 11.84 -6.74
C PHE A 636 13.95 11.17 -8.01
N GLN A 637 14.51 9.97 -7.91
CA GLN A 637 15.09 9.25 -9.05
C GLN A 637 14.34 7.93 -9.23
N ASP A 638 13.52 7.85 -10.28
CA ASP A 638 12.67 6.69 -10.56
C ASP A 638 11.90 6.24 -9.30
N TRP A 639 11.32 7.22 -8.59
CA TRP A 639 10.65 6.99 -7.31
C TRP A 639 9.19 6.58 -7.54
N PRO A 640 8.75 5.40 -7.10
CA PRO A 640 7.39 4.91 -7.30
C PRO A 640 6.46 5.42 -6.20
N PHE A 641 5.98 6.66 -6.30
CA PHE A 641 5.01 7.18 -5.34
C PHE A 641 3.72 6.36 -5.39
N LEU A 642 3.34 5.71 -4.29
CA LEU A 642 2.15 4.87 -4.20
C LEU A 642 0.94 5.66 -3.67
N THR A 643 -0.23 5.44 -4.26
CA THR A 643 -1.53 5.73 -3.62
C THR A 643 -2.41 4.49 -3.66
N VAL A 644 -3.12 4.26 -2.56
CA VAL A 644 -4.19 3.26 -2.47
C VAL A 644 -5.58 3.90 -2.57
N TYR A 645 -5.69 5.23 -2.71
CA TYR A 645 -6.99 5.92 -2.59
C TYR A 645 -7.88 5.80 -3.81
N ASN A 646 -7.36 5.28 -4.91
CA ASN A 646 -8.14 4.99 -6.11
C ASN A 646 -8.67 3.54 -6.14
N TRP A 647 -8.59 2.81 -5.02
CA TRP A 647 -9.10 1.46 -4.92
C TRP A 647 -10.56 1.38 -5.36
N GLY A 648 -10.88 0.44 -6.25
CA GLY A 648 -12.21 0.24 -6.81
C GLY A 648 -12.57 1.14 -8.00
N GLU A 649 -11.75 2.15 -8.34
CA GLU A 649 -12.04 3.04 -9.47
C GLU A 649 -11.73 2.40 -10.83
N ASP A 650 -12.46 2.82 -11.86
CA ASP A 650 -12.08 2.62 -13.27
C ASP A 650 -10.93 3.57 -13.63
N PRO A 651 -9.77 3.04 -14.10
CA PRO A 651 -8.61 3.87 -14.42
C PRO A 651 -8.76 4.69 -15.71
N SER A 652 -9.79 4.44 -16.51
CA SER A 652 -9.94 5.02 -17.84
C SER A 652 -10.22 6.52 -17.78
N GLY A 653 -9.50 7.27 -18.60
CA GLY A 653 -9.65 8.70 -18.74
C GLY A 653 -8.35 9.45 -18.51
N LYS A 654 -8.52 10.69 -18.05
CA LYS A 654 -7.45 11.66 -17.90
C LYS A 654 -6.91 11.66 -16.47
N TRP A 655 -5.65 11.32 -16.33
CA TRP A 655 -4.87 11.47 -15.10
C TRP A 655 -4.06 12.75 -15.14
N LYS A 656 -3.87 13.36 -13.98
CA LYS A 656 -3.15 14.62 -13.84
C LYS A 656 -2.20 14.58 -12.66
N VAL A 657 -0.94 14.92 -12.88
CA VAL A 657 0.03 15.11 -11.80
C VAL A 657 0.44 16.56 -11.74
N THR A 658 0.45 17.12 -10.53
CA THR A 658 0.92 18.48 -10.24
C THR A 658 2.14 18.39 -9.34
N VAL A 659 3.25 18.97 -9.79
CA VAL A 659 4.51 19.10 -9.03
C VAL A 659 4.74 20.58 -8.75
N LYS A 660 4.87 20.96 -7.48
CA LYS A 660 4.98 22.35 -7.07
C LYS A 660 6.20 22.60 -6.18
N ASP A 661 6.91 23.69 -6.44
CA ASP A 661 7.89 24.25 -5.51
C ASP A 661 7.19 25.22 -4.54
N ASN A 662 7.24 24.95 -3.24
CA ASN A 662 6.50 25.72 -2.24
C ASN A 662 7.32 26.80 -1.54
N SER A 663 8.66 26.75 -1.60
CA SER A 663 9.48 27.65 -0.78
C SER A 663 9.75 28.99 -1.46
N GLY A 664 9.83 29.03 -2.80
CA GLY A 664 10.38 30.20 -3.51
C GLY A 664 11.79 30.59 -3.02
N THR A 665 12.49 29.70 -2.28
CA THR A 665 13.79 29.94 -1.64
C THR A 665 14.97 29.37 -2.41
N GLY A 666 14.75 28.82 -3.61
CA GLY A 666 15.81 28.58 -4.59
C GLY A 666 16.72 29.80 -4.67
N ARG A 667 18.05 29.58 -4.63
CA ARG A 667 19.05 30.67 -4.59
C ARG A 667 18.80 31.61 -5.76
N LYS A 668 18.16 32.75 -5.48
CA LYS A 668 17.65 33.69 -6.48
C LYS A 668 18.74 34.11 -7.46
N ARG A 669 18.70 33.56 -8.67
CA ARG A 669 19.24 34.16 -9.88
C ARG A 669 18.22 33.98 -11.01
N ASN A 670 17.61 35.10 -11.38
CA ASN A 670 16.94 35.37 -12.66
C ASN A 670 16.37 34.17 -13.45
N ASN A 671 15.10 33.82 -13.26
CA ASN A 671 14.34 32.89 -14.15
C ASN A 671 14.99 31.51 -14.44
N GLU A 672 16.02 31.10 -13.71
CA GLU A 672 16.60 29.75 -13.86
C GLU A 672 15.69 28.71 -13.20
N PRO A 673 15.51 27.51 -13.81
CA PRO A 673 14.80 26.41 -13.19
C PRO A 673 15.44 25.99 -11.87
N VAL A 674 14.63 25.79 -10.83
CA VAL A 674 15.07 25.21 -9.55
C VAL A 674 14.97 23.69 -9.54
N GLY A 675 14.27 23.12 -10.53
CA GLY A 675 14.20 21.69 -10.78
C GLY A 675 13.66 21.37 -12.16
N THR A 676 13.59 20.08 -12.47
CA THR A 676 13.07 19.59 -13.75
C THR A 676 12.35 18.26 -13.51
N VAL A 677 11.11 18.14 -14.00
CA VAL A 677 10.41 16.86 -14.11
C VAL A 677 10.87 16.19 -15.41
N SER A 678 11.70 15.17 -15.27
CA SER A 678 12.39 14.51 -16.38
C SER A 678 11.65 13.29 -16.93
N ALA A 679 10.88 12.59 -16.10
CA ALA A 679 10.13 11.40 -16.49
C ALA A 679 8.93 11.21 -15.55
N TRP A 680 7.84 10.70 -16.12
CA TRP A 680 6.64 10.29 -15.38
C TRP A 680 6.01 9.07 -16.05
N SER A 681 5.64 8.07 -15.26
CA SER A 681 4.80 6.95 -15.69
C SER A 681 3.81 6.59 -14.61
N LEU A 682 2.62 6.16 -15.02
CA LEU A 682 1.63 5.54 -14.16
C LEU A 682 1.74 4.03 -14.28
N VAL A 683 1.81 3.34 -13.15
CA VAL A 683 1.64 1.90 -13.05
C VAL A 683 0.33 1.65 -12.34
N LEU A 684 -0.63 1.10 -13.06
CA LEU A 684 -1.97 0.80 -12.62
C LEU A 684 -2.04 -0.70 -12.33
N TRP A 685 -2.37 -1.05 -11.09
CA TRP A 685 -2.57 -2.42 -10.65
C TRP A 685 -4.04 -2.66 -10.37
N GLY A 686 -4.53 -3.84 -10.71
CA GLY A 686 -5.92 -4.17 -10.41
C GLY A 686 -6.41 -5.43 -11.10
N THR A 687 -7.72 -5.49 -11.31
CA THR A 687 -8.38 -6.64 -11.93
C THR A 687 -9.16 -6.24 -13.17
N ARG A 688 -9.58 -7.25 -13.93
CA ARG A 688 -10.56 -7.15 -15.02
C ARG A 688 -11.56 -8.31 -14.91
N ASP A 689 -12.68 -8.19 -15.60
CA ASP A 689 -13.58 -9.31 -15.83
C ASP A 689 -12.98 -10.29 -16.85
N GLU A 690 -12.45 -11.42 -16.37
CA GLU A 690 -11.80 -12.42 -17.23
C GLU A 690 -12.78 -13.12 -18.19
N ASP A 691 -14.05 -13.29 -17.81
CA ASP A 691 -15.03 -13.94 -18.67
C ASP A 691 -15.36 -13.04 -19.87
N LYS A 692 -15.55 -11.74 -19.62
CA LYS A 692 -15.72 -10.74 -20.69
C LYS A 692 -14.48 -10.62 -21.56
N PHE A 693 -13.29 -10.59 -20.97
CA PHE A 693 -12.05 -10.51 -21.74
C PHE A 693 -11.85 -11.72 -22.65
N ASN A 694 -12.07 -12.94 -22.13
CA ASN A 694 -11.91 -14.17 -22.90
C ASN A 694 -12.94 -14.32 -24.02
N ALA A 695 -14.20 -13.90 -23.78
CA ALA A 695 -15.24 -13.87 -24.81
C ALA A 695 -14.82 -12.96 -25.98
N ARG A 696 -14.39 -11.74 -25.66
CA ARG A 696 -13.90 -10.76 -26.64
C ARG A 696 -12.64 -11.22 -27.36
N ALA A 697 -11.70 -11.84 -26.65
CA ALA A 697 -10.49 -12.39 -27.25
C ALA A 697 -10.80 -13.51 -28.26
N ALA A 698 -11.76 -14.38 -27.95
CA ALA A 698 -12.21 -15.43 -28.88
C ALA A 698 -12.88 -14.85 -30.13
N GLU A 699 -13.66 -13.78 -29.97
CA GLU A 699 -14.27 -13.04 -31.07
C GLU A 699 -13.21 -12.37 -31.96
N MET A 700 -12.21 -11.70 -31.35
CA MET A 700 -11.11 -11.10 -32.09
C MET A 700 -10.23 -12.15 -32.80
N GLU A 701 -10.03 -13.34 -32.21
CA GLU A 701 -9.33 -14.44 -32.87
C GLU A 701 -10.12 -14.94 -34.09
N GLN A 702 -11.45 -14.97 -34.01
CA GLN A 702 -12.30 -15.31 -35.14
C GLN A 702 -12.17 -14.29 -36.28
N VAL A 703 -12.16 -12.98 -35.95
CA VAL A 703 -11.90 -11.89 -36.93
C VAL A 703 -10.49 -12.01 -37.53
N ALA A 704 -9.47 -12.26 -36.72
CA ALA A 704 -8.08 -12.46 -37.14
C ALA A 704 -7.90 -13.63 -38.12
N ARG A 705 -8.61 -14.74 -37.90
CA ARG A 705 -8.64 -15.88 -38.82
C ARG A 705 -9.27 -15.51 -40.16
N CYS A 706 -10.30 -14.66 -40.16
CA CYS A 706 -10.93 -14.14 -41.36
C CYS A 706 -10.02 -13.24 -42.21
N VAL A 707 -9.16 -12.41 -41.57
CA VAL A 707 -8.22 -11.51 -42.28
C VAL A 707 -7.15 -12.28 -43.08
N ASN A 708 -6.88 -13.53 -42.72
CA ASN A 708 -5.92 -14.41 -43.39
C ASN A 708 -6.54 -15.34 -44.46
N ALA A 709 -7.85 -15.27 -44.69
CA ALA A 709 -8.55 -16.04 -45.72
C ALA A 709 -8.46 -15.37 -47.11
N GLU A 710 -8.65 -16.14 -48.19
CA GLU A 710 -8.57 -15.62 -49.58
C GLU A 710 -9.65 -14.54 -49.89
N ASP A 711 -10.78 -14.56 -49.18
CA ASP A 711 -11.87 -13.57 -49.26
C ASP A 711 -11.94 -12.67 -47.99
N LYS A 712 -10.97 -11.77 -47.89
CA LYS A 712 -10.70 -10.93 -46.69
C LYS A 712 -11.84 -10.02 -46.27
N GLU A 713 -12.58 -9.45 -47.23
CA GLU A 713 -13.60 -8.43 -46.96
C GLU A 713 -14.92 -9.06 -46.49
N ASP A 714 -15.37 -10.16 -47.11
CA ASP A 714 -16.66 -10.78 -46.78
C ASP A 714 -16.63 -11.51 -45.42
N CYS A 715 -15.51 -12.16 -45.07
CA CYS A 715 -15.35 -12.87 -43.79
C CYS A 715 -15.24 -11.90 -42.59
N ALA A 716 -14.39 -10.86 -42.71
CA ALA A 716 -14.22 -9.86 -41.65
C ALA A 716 -15.50 -9.06 -41.40
N LEU A 717 -16.23 -8.72 -42.46
CA LEU A 717 -17.50 -8.00 -42.37
C LEU A 717 -18.61 -8.85 -41.76
N LYS A 718 -18.68 -10.16 -42.10
CA LYS A 718 -19.62 -11.10 -41.46
C LYS A 718 -19.33 -11.31 -39.97
N ALA A 719 -18.05 -11.33 -39.58
CA ALA A 719 -17.65 -11.43 -38.18
C ALA A 719 -18.04 -10.15 -37.40
N LEU A 720 -17.74 -8.96 -37.94
CA LEU A 720 -18.13 -7.67 -37.34
C LEU A 720 -19.65 -7.47 -37.24
N VAL A 721 -20.40 -7.90 -38.24
CA VAL A 721 -21.87 -7.84 -38.22
C VAL A 721 -22.43 -8.84 -37.20
N SER A 722 -21.85 -10.03 -37.07
CA SER A 722 -22.25 -11.00 -36.05
C SER A 722 -22.02 -10.49 -34.63
N ASP A 723 -20.90 -9.81 -34.41
CA ASP A 723 -20.52 -9.18 -33.15
C ASP A 723 -21.50 -8.07 -32.75
N PHE A 724 -21.74 -7.13 -33.68
CA PHE A 724 -22.74 -6.07 -33.48
C PHE A 724 -24.15 -6.62 -33.23
N THR A 725 -24.53 -7.72 -33.91
CA THR A 725 -25.85 -8.33 -33.71
C THR A 725 -25.96 -8.95 -32.32
N LYS A 726 -24.88 -9.55 -31.81
CA LYS A 726 -24.81 -10.19 -30.49
C LYS A 726 -24.86 -9.18 -29.35
N ASP A 727 -24.02 -8.14 -29.41
CA ASP A 727 -24.04 -7.03 -28.44
C ASP A 727 -25.40 -6.32 -28.44
N PHE A 728 -25.98 -6.10 -29.61
CA PHE A 728 -27.31 -5.50 -29.73
C PHE A 728 -28.41 -6.39 -29.12
N THR A 729 -28.34 -7.72 -29.27
CA THR A 729 -29.29 -8.63 -28.60
C THR A 729 -29.10 -8.69 -27.10
N ASP A 730 -27.86 -8.73 -26.61
CA ASP A 730 -27.55 -8.92 -25.19
C ASP A 730 -27.80 -7.64 -24.36
N GLU A 731 -27.53 -6.45 -24.91
CA GLU A 731 -27.80 -5.17 -24.21
C GLU A 731 -29.24 -4.66 -24.36
N VAL A 732 -29.92 -4.94 -25.48
CA VAL A 732 -31.23 -4.33 -25.78
C VAL A 732 -32.40 -5.28 -25.53
N MET A 733 -32.22 -6.61 -25.55
CA MET A 733 -33.31 -7.58 -25.39
C MET A 733 -32.96 -8.80 -24.50
N PRO A 734 -32.89 -8.64 -23.16
CA PRO A 734 -32.55 -9.76 -22.27
C PRO A 734 -33.64 -10.83 -22.13
N ASN A 735 -34.90 -10.52 -22.49
CA ASN A 735 -36.01 -11.48 -22.42
C ASN A 735 -37.11 -11.13 -23.45
N ASP A 736 -37.54 -12.14 -24.19
CA ASP A 736 -38.72 -12.26 -25.08
C ASP A 736 -38.56 -12.06 -26.61
N ILE A 737 -38.71 -13.22 -27.29
CA ILE A 737 -39.28 -13.50 -28.63
C ILE A 737 -38.45 -13.07 -29.85
N ILE A 738 -37.29 -13.71 -30.10
CA ILE A 738 -37.03 -14.60 -31.25
C ILE A 738 -35.89 -15.55 -30.80
N PRO A 739 -36.02 -16.89 -30.88
CA PRO A 739 -34.92 -17.81 -30.59
C PRO A 739 -33.73 -17.54 -31.54
N ALA A 740 -32.50 -17.42 -31.04
CA ALA A 740 -31.28 -17.16 -31.83
C ALA A 740 -31.09 -18.19 -32.98
N ASP A 741 -31.63 -19.39 -32.78
CA ASP A 741 -31.75 -20.51 -33.70
C ASP A 741 -32.58 -20.20 -34.97
N GLU A 742 -33.52 -19.25 -34.93
CA GLU A 742 -34.28 -18.82 -36.11
C GLU A 742 -33.46 -17.89 -37.02
N LEU A 743 -32.55 -17.07 -36.44
CA LEU A 743 -31.61 -16.22 -37.20
C LEU A 743 -30.45 -17.03 -37.78
N GLU A 744 -29.98 -18.05 -37.07
CA GLU A 744 -28.97 -18.99 -37.57
C GLU A 744 -29.45 -19.85 -38.73
N SER A 745 -30.75 -20.18 -38.79
CA SER A 745 -31.31 -20.94 -39.91
C SER A 745 -31.24 -20.22 -41.27
N GLN A 746 -31.00 -18.90 -41.28
CA GLN A 746 -30.78 -18.11 -42.50
C GLN A 746 -29.29 -17.97 -42.88
N LYS A 747 -28.34 -18.41 -42.03
CA LYS A 747 -26.90 -18.44 -42.35
C LYS A 747 -26.52 -19.48 -43.41
N GLU A 748 -27.33 -20.52 -43.61
CA GLU A 748 -26.99 -21.65 -44.51
C GLU A 748 -27.39 -21.43 -45.99
N ALA A 749 -27.98 -20.29 -46.35
CA ALA A 749 -28.25 -19.97 -47.75
C ALA A 749 -27.08 -19.21 -48.38
N GLU A 750 -26.34 -19.89 -49.27
CA GLU A 750 -25.26 -19.31 -50.07
C GLU A 750 -25.71 -18.02 -50.80
N GLY A 751 -24.97 -16.92 -50.59
CA GLY A 751 -25.00 -15.74 -51.48
C GLY A 751 -25.92 -14.58 -51.09
N VAL A 752 -26.20 -14.36 -49.80
CA VAL A 752 -27.00 -13.20 -49.35
C VAL A 752 -26.17 -11.91 -49.44
N SER A 753 -26.63 -10.94 -50.23
CA SER A 753 -25.97 -9.63 -50.38
C SER A 753 -26.18 -8.74 -49.16
N MET A 754 -25.27 -7.78 -48.91
CA MET A 754 -25.40 -6.76 -47.84
C MET A 754 -26.79 -6.09 -47.84
N ASN A 755 -27.36 -5.85 -49.02
CA ASN A 755 -28.71 -5.29 -49.16
C ASN A 755 -29.81 -6.23 -48.64
N GLU A 756 -29.65 -7.54 -48.74
CA GLU A 756 -30.65 -8.50 -48.27
C GLU A 756 -30.62 -8.67 -46.75
N LEU A 757 -29.43 -8.66 -46.13
CA LEU A 757 -29.30 -8.63 -44.68
C LEU A 757 -29.84 -7.32 -44.08
N LEU A 758 -29.49 -6.18 -44.68
CA LEU A 758 -30.05 -4.87 -44.33
C LEU A 758 -31.57 -4.86 -44.50
N ASN A 759 -32.09 -5.38 -45.62
CA ASN A 759 -33.54 -5.46 -45.84
C ASN A 759 -34.25 -6.38 -44.83
N THR A 760 -33.60 -7.45 -44.39
CA THR A 760 -34.13 -8.36 -43.37
C THR A 760 -34.16 -7.70 -42.00
N PHE A 761 -33.10 -6.96 -41.64
CA PHE A 761 -33.04 -6.13 -40.43
C PHE A 761 -34.09 -5.00 -40.47
N TYR A 762 -34.21 -4.28 -41.58
CA TYR A 762 -35.24 -3.27 -41.79
C TYR A 762 -36.66 -3.85 -41.66
N HIS A 763 -36.90 -5.04 -42.23
CA HIS A 763 -38.19 -5.71 -42.11
C HIS A 763 -38.48 -6.19 -40.68
N ALA A 764 -37.47 -6.64 -39.92
CA ALA A 764 -37.64 -7.03 -38.53
C ALA A 764 -37.99 -5.84 -37.63
N VAL A 765 -37.28 -4.71 -37.80
CA VAL A 765 -37.54 -3.47 -37.05
C VAL A 765 -38.91 -2.88 -37.39
N ASP A 766 -39.29 -2.86 -38.67
CA ASP A 766 -40.59 -2.38 -39.14
C ASP A 766 -41.75 -3.30 -38.70
N LYS A 767 -41.54 -4.62 -38.68
CA LYS A 767 -42.51 -5.58 -38.15
C LYS A 767 -42.71 -5.39 -36.63
N LEU A 768 -41.65 -5.20 -35.87
CA LEU A 768 -41.70 -4.92 -34.43
C LEU A 768 -42.43 -3.61 -34.10
N GLN A 769 -42.21 -2.56 -34.89
CA GLN A 769 -42.92 -1.27 -34.75
C GLN A 769 -44.42 -1.40 -35.04
N ARG A 770 -44.82 -2.28 -35.96
CA ARG A 770 -46.23 -2.54 -36.26
C ARG A 770 -46.90 -3.46 -35.23
N GLU A 771 -46.16 -4.43 -34.68
CA GLU A 771 -46.69 -5.39 -33.68
C GLU A 771 -46.79 -4.79 -32.28
N LYS A 772 -45.90 -3.85 -31.88
CA LYS A 772 -46.01 -3.09 -30.62
C LYS A 772 -46.91 -1.85 -30.71
N GLY A 773 -47.88 -1.85 -31.63
CA GLY A 773 -48.82 -0.75 -31.83
C GLY A 773 -49.39 -0.19 -30.52
N ASN A 774 -48.99 1.05 -30.21
CA ASN A 774 -49.67 1.98 -29.31
C ASN A 774 -49.61 1.72 -27.79
N LYS A 775 -48.45 1.33 -27.25
CA LYS A 775 -48.13 1.54 -25.82
C LYS A 775 -46.79 2.25 -25.67
N ASP A 776 -46.75 3.25 -24.79
CA ASP A 776 -45.72 4.27 -24.58
C ASP A 776 -44.32 3.78 -24.11
N ASP A 777 -43.88 2.59 -24.52
CA ASP A 777 -42.50 2.16 -24.30
C ASP A 777 -41.63 2.56 -25.50
N LYS A 778 -40.80 3.59 -25.30
CA LYS A 778 -39.84 4.06 -26.30
C LYS A 778 -38.85 2.93 -26.63
N ILE A 779 -38.91 2.43 -27.86
CA ILE A 779 -37.82 1.65 -28.45
C ILE A 779 -36.60 2.59 -28.58
N PRO A 780 -35.38 2.24 -28.10
CA PRO A 780 -34.30 3.21 -27.93
C PRO A 780 -33.63 3.66 -29.22
N VAL A 781 -33.97 3.07 -30.37
CA VAL A 781 -33.31 3.38 -31.65
C VAL A 781 -34.36 3.74 -32.69
N THR A 782 -34.32 4.98 -33.17
CA THR A 782 -35.19 5.45 -34.27
C THR A 782 -34.59 5.05 -35.63
N VAL A 783 -35.44 4.91 -36.65
CA VAL A 783 -35.03 4.63 -38.04
C VAL A 783 -34.04 5.69 -38.57
N GLU A 784 -34.11 6.93 -38.05
CA GLU A 784 -33.13 7.97 -38.31
C GLU A 784 -31.72 7.64 -37.75
N GLN A 785 -31.61 7.09 -36.53
CA GLN A 785 -30.33 6.74 -35.92
C GLN A 785 -29.65 5.56 -36.64
N ALA A 786 -30.44 4.57 -37.09
CA ALA A 786 -29.93 3.48 -37.93
C ALA A 786 -29.45 3.99 -39.31
N ARG A 787 -30.16 4.95 -39.91
CA ARG A 787 -29.73 5.59 -41.17
C ARG A 787 -28.48 6.45 -41.01
N GLU A 788 -28.35 7.17 -39.90
CA GLU A 788 -27.17 8.01 -39.61
C GLU A 788 -25.93 7.15 -39.37
N PHE A 789 -26.07 6.00 -38.71
CA PHE A 789 -25.00 5.01 -38.52
C PHE A 789 -24.54 4.37 -39.83
N ILE A 790 -25.47 3.95 -40.69
CA ILE A 790 -25.17 3.38 -42.02
C ILE A 790 -24.50 4.44 -42.92
N SER A 791 -25.00 5.68 -42.92
CA SER A 791 -24.38 6.79 -43.65
C SER A 791 -22.99 7.16 -43.11
N ASN A 792 -22.69 6.84 -41.85
CA ASN A 792 -21.37 7.03 -41.24
C ASN A 792 -20.42 5.86 -41.57
N MET A 793 -20.92 4.64 -41.73
CA MET A 793 -20.13 3.50 -42.22
C MET A 793 -19.72 3.66 -43.68
N GLU A 794 -20.62 4.13 -44.55
CA GLU A 794 -20.32 4.38 -45.97
C GLU A 794 -19.31 5.53 -46.20
N ARG A 795 -19.07 6.37 -45.18
CA ARG A 795 -18.16 7.55 -45.25
C ARG A 795 -16.78 7.33 -44.62
N ARG A 796 -16.52 6.21 -43.95
CA ARG A 796 -15.26 6.00 -43.21
C ARG A 796 -14.17 5.44 -44.13
N ASP A 797 -13.09 6.21 -44.21
CA ASP A 797 -11.90 6.04 -45.06
C ASP A 797 -11.23 4.66 -44.86
N PRO A 798 -10.76 4.00 -45.94
CA PRO A 798 -9.88 2.83 -45.90
C PRO A 798 -8.76 2.87 -44.85
N GLU A 799 -8.24 4.05 -44.49
CA GLU A 799 -7.23 4.22 -43.45
C GLU A 799 -7.71 3.83 -42.03
N TRP A 800 -9.01 3.92 -41.73
CA TRP A 800 -9.57 3.45 -40.44
C TRP A 800 -9.58 1.92 -40.35
N LEU A 801 -10.02 1.25 -41.42
CA LEU A 801 -10.01 -0.22 -41.48
C LEU A 801 -8.58 -0.75 -41.41
N LYS A 802 -7.63 -0.04 -42.04
CA LYS A 802 -6.21 -0.34 -42.01
C LYS A 802 -5.60 -0.13 -40.61
N HIS A 803 -6.05 0.88 -39.87
CA HIS A 803 -5.66 1.08 -38.48
C HIS A 803 -6.17 -0.06 -37.58
N GLN A 804 -7.43 -0.47 -37.74
CA GLN A 804 -8.00 -1.61 -37.02
C GLN A 804 -7.32 -2.95 -37.38
N ILE A 805 -6.96 -3.14 -38.65
CA ILE A 805 -6.18 -4.29 -39.11
C ILE A 805 -4.77 -4.27 -38.49
N ASN A 806 -4.11 -3.11 -38.43
CA ASN A 806 -2.79 -2.99 -37.79
C ASN A 806 -2.87 -3.27 -36.28
N GLU A 807 -3.92 -2.79 -35.60
CA GLU A 807 -4.16 -3.11 -34.17
C GLU A 807 -4.41 -4.61 -33.98
N LEU A 808 -5.20 -5.25 -34.85
CA LEU A 808 -5.40 -6.70 -34.88
C LEU A 808 -4.09 -7.47 -35.15
N GLU A 809 -3.24 -7.00 -36.07
CA GLU A 809 -1.95 -7.63 -36.37
C GLU A 809 -0.97 -7.54 -35.19
N ASP A 810 -0.95 -6.41 -34.47
CA ASP A 810 -0.17 -6.25 -33.25
C ASP A 810 -0.70 -7.15 -32.13
N LEU A 811 -2.02 -7.26 -31.97
CA LEU A 811 -2.67 -8.13 -30.99
C LEU A 811 -2.38 -9.62 -31.26
N ILE A 812 -2.43 -10.05 -32.53
CA ILE A 812 -2.06 -11.42 -32.96
C ILE A 812 -0.55 -11.70 -32.77
N GLN A 813 0.33 -10.73 -33.07
CA GLN A 813 1.77 -10.85 -32.81
C GLN A 813 2.03 -11.04 -31.31
N ASN A 814 1.33 -10.27 -30.47
CA ASN A 814 1.43 -10.37 -29.02
C ASN A 814 0.92 -11.72 -28.51
N MET A 815 -0.19 -12.25 -29.07
CA MET A 815 -0.68 -13.60 -28.77
C MET A 815 0.30 -14.71 -29.19
N LYS A 816 0.97 -14.59 -30.34
CA LYS A 816 1.97 -15.57 -30.79
C LYS A 816 3.24 -15.60 -29.92
N GLN A 817 3.54 -14.51 -29.20
CA GLN A 817 4.61 -14.50 -28.21
C GLN A 817 4.23 -15.26 -26.91
N MET A 818 2.93 -15.47 -26.64
CA MET A 818 2.44 -16.24 -25.49
C MET A 818 2.79 -17.74 -25.59
N ASP A 819 2.56 -18.35 -26.76
CA ASP A 819 2.80 -19.80 -27.00
C ASP A 819 4.30 -20.20 -26.97
N LYS A 820 5.20 -19.21 -26.89
CA LYS A 820 6.66 -19.39 -26.70
C LYS A 820 7.16 -19.16 -25.28
N LYS A 821 6.36 -18.55 -24.40
CA LYS A 821 6.73 -18.31 -22.99
C LYS A 821 6.02 -19.27 -22.02
N GLU A 822 4.90 -19.87 -22.43
CA GLU A 822 4.23 -20.94 -21.69
C GLU A 822 4.73 -22.36 -22.02
N LYS A 823 5.63 -22.50 -23.01
CA LYS A 823 6.45 -23.71 -23.26
C LYS A 823 7.88 -23.47 -22.82
#